data_AF-G9NLM5-F1
#
_entry.id   AF-G9NLM5-F1
#
_cell.length_a   1.000
_cell.length_b   1.000
_cell.length_c   1.000
_cell.angle_alpha   90.00
_cell.angle_beta   90.00
_cell.angle_gamma   90.00
#
_symmetry.space_group_name_H-M   'P 1'
#
loop_
_entity.id
_entity.type
_entity.pdbx_description
1 polymer ?
#
loop_
_entity_poly.entity_id
_entity_poly.type
_entity_poly.pdbx_seq_one_letter_code
_entity_poly.pdbx_strand_id
1 'polypeptide(L)'
;MQVDVLPSYQQATSRGDWLRLAAPYVAFTDYPALCCVNRRFWSVFAPRIWRDPCAASGWLGWRGDSDVISWWIDFIDLKLHKLSAHTRALVRVLDARAAAGDFSLYLGLTEKAVIRALELLPNLQSLLLDNNPNMELRFQRSGAINRQLELSMLSVKNCPNGVPRGLIKNYSLRGLVFLDVSGIASVTPQLLEPVYLPELRILKLCRQGISSTAFAGFSAVLGRRLWSLDLSNNKLTDDAFQHSLNAMFLNKDLRSDARAQTEGTLKKLPVITRGHGQFFMLHETAQSILFVPDERYLADTPPYTTPNAPNNVITRSDGSVPVRSDTADGVLRLLSRHDATDAAHHIQSSGLTHLHLSGNHFSAFAIERMLRESHGQLEHFDCDSMRFFPPSAVRGHLLCPSNAIQVDGFSGLSHIFRPVWSSNLQSLRIHHSLVTNIPTLRCSRYSSVESTYLAETQLHARLNLAYPLAFVPDMNPRLESLTLTCVPRHSFGLLVKILISFLQQLGLQESYVTETNKAEASRPGKSLRLVRGLRNLTLEMEPESLNRDDAEHLMTFDETQYSFFDSPMEETPLSPRPALDLWTCPDKSQLNSPLTTVQPWDAYNPMPRTSDRDTMKDQWVLHQPEDGRSDAIVVWAGNPEAPNDVVKLYNYLVINCGLKEDAGPVNLAQQKAGAPCECLIFHTVWLYASLPQRIQPPQAATLQEEIKSKSKNVAAALRRLRVPTREAFEAARKIDPDTTNWYWGGTLRIIDSQ
;
A
#
# COMPACT_ATOMS: atom_id res chain seq x y z
N MET A 1 31.05 7.71 -18.30
CA MET A 1 30.51 9.07 -18.19
C MET A 1 30.93 9.84 -19.43
N GLN A 2 30.01 10.01 -20.37
CA GLN A 2 30.19 10.96 -21.47
C GLN A 2 29.42 12.21 -21.05
N VAL A 3 30.11 13.34 -21.05
CA VAL A 3 29.54 14.66 -20.74
C VAL A 3 28.38 14.91 -21.70
N ASP A 4 27.20 15.29 -21.20
CA ASP A 4 26.10 15.78 -22.04
C ASP A 4 26.53 17.12 -22.65
N VAL A 5 27.23 17.03 -23.77
CA VAL A 5 27.55 18.16 -24.63
C VAL A 5 26.25 18.55 -25.33
N LEU A 6 25.77 19.77 -25.05
CA LEU A 6 24.66 20.36 -25.81
C LEU A 6 24.93 20.21 -27.31
N PRO A 7 23.92 19.85 -28.12
CA PRO A 7 24.13 19.61 -29.54
C PRO A 7 24.71 20.86 -30.20
N SER A 8 25.68 20.68 -31.09
CA SER A 8 26.20 21.79 -31.89
C SER A 8 25.07 22.44 -32.69
N TYR A 9 25.22 23.71 -33.09
CA TYR A 9 24.24 24.39 -33.94
C TYR A 9 23.89 23.55 -35.19
N GLN A 10 24.87 22.83 -35.73
CA GLN A 10 24.69 21.93 -36.87
C GLN A 10 23.92 20.65 -36.52
N GLN A 11 24.08 20.07 -35.33
CA GLN A 11 23.26 18.97 -34.83
C GLN A 11 21.83 19.42 -34.52
N ALA A 12 21.66 20.63 -33.98
CA ALA A 12 20.36 21.23 -33.69
C ALA A 12 19.59 21.67 -34.95
N THR A 13 20.29 22.00 -36.05
CA THR A 13 19.70 22.40 -37.33
C THR A 13 19.71 21.31 -38.40
N SER A 14 20.45 20.21 -38.19
CA SER A 14 20.34 19.02 -39.04
C SER A 14 18.93 18.47 -38.92
N ARG A 15 18.21 18.36 -40.05
CA ARG A 15 16.90 17.70 -40.05
C ARG A 15 17.11 16.27 -39.56
N GLY A 16 16.69 16.00 -38.32
CA GLY A 16 16.67 14.65 -37.77
C GLY A 16 15.99 13.70 -38.75
N ASP A 17 16.40 12.43 -38.76
CA ASP A 17 15.84 11.45 -39.70
C ASP A 17 14.31 11.41 -39.55
N TRP A 18 13.61 11.99 -40.53
CA TRP A 18 12.15 12.10 -40.51
C TRP A 18 11.48 10.74 -40.33
N LEU A 19 12.15 9.66 -40.75
CA LEU A 19 11.64 8.31 -40.62
C LEU A 19 11.57 7.87 -39.15
N ARG A 20 12.52 8.30 -38.31
CA ARG A 20 12.49 8.04 -36.87
C ARG A 20 11.36 8.81 -36.17
N LEU A 21 11.04 10.01 -36.68
CA LEU A 21 9.93 10.83 -36.20
C LEU A 21 8.57 10.27 -36.64
N ALA A 22 8.48 9.75 -37.87
CA ALA A 22 7.24 9.20 -38.42
C ALA A 22 6.94 7.77 -37.90
N ALA A 23 7.96 6.97 -37.62
CA ALA A 23 7.80 5.55 -37.26
C ALA A 23 6.79 5.27 -36.11
N PRO A 24 6.73 6.04 -35.01
CA PRO A 24 5.72 5.85 -33.96
C PRO A 24 4.27 6.03 -34.41
N TYR A 25 4.03 6.74 -35.51
CA TYR A 25 2.68 7.03 -36.05
C TYR A 25 2.24 6.04 -37.13
N VAL A 26 3.12 5.13 -37.55
CA VAL A 26 2.80 4.08 -38.51
C VAL A 26 2.20 2.88 -37.77
N ALA A 27 1.17 2.26 -38.35
CA ALA A 27 0.56 1.06 -37.79
C ALA A 27 1.59 -0.07 -37.66
N PHE A 28 1.59 -0.76 -36.52
CA PHE A 28 2.58 -1.82 -36.24
C PHE A 28 2.53 -2.96 -37.27
N THR A 29 1.33 -3.22 -37.83
CA THR A 29 1.10 -4.21 -38.90
C THR A 29 1.88 -3.93 -40.19
N ASP A 30 2.25 -2.68 -40.45
CA ASP A 30 2.97 -2.28 -41.66
C ASP A 30 4.50 -2.39 -41.49
N TYR A 31 4.99 -2.57 -40.26
CA TYR A 31 6.42 -2.60 -39.97
C TYR A 31 7.17 -3.70 -40.75
N PRO A 32 6.65 -4.93 -40.92
CA PRO A 32 7.32 -5.95 -41.72
C PRO A 32 7.51 -5.55 -43.18
N ALA A 33 6.48 -4.97 -43.81
CA ALA A 33 6.55 -4.50 -45.19
C ALA A 33 7.58 -3.36 -45.33
N LEU A 34 7.61 -2.45 -44.35
CA LEU A 34 8.55 -1.35 -44.30
C LEU A 34 10.00 -1.83 -44.13
N CYS A 35 10.24 -2.91 -43.39
CA CYS A 35 11.57 -3.52 -43.29
C CYS A 35 12.12 -4.00 -44.64
N CYS A 36 11.26 -4.31 -45.61
CA CYS A 36 11.65 -4.81 -46.93
C CYS A 36 11.97 -3.70 -47.95
N VAL A 37 11.67 -2.42 -47.64
CA VAL A 37 11.83 -1.31 -48.59
C VAL A 37 13.30 -1.06 -48.93
N ASN A 38 14.14 -0.84 -47.92
CA ASN A 38 15.59 -0.71 -48.06
C ASN A 38 16.27 -0.82 -46.68
N ARG A 39 17.62 -0.82 -46.66
CA ARG A 39 18.41 -0.90 -45.42
C ARG A 39 18.12 0.23 -44.43
N ARG A 40 17.78 1.44 -44.90
CA ARG A 40 17.43 2.57 -44.04
C ARG A 40 16.13 2.31 -43.28
N PHE A 41 15.07 1.87 -43.97
CA PHE A 41 13.82 1.51 -43.32
C PHE A 41 14.00 0.31 -42.39
N TRP A 42 14.72 -0.72 -42.84
CA TRP A 42 15.07 -1.86 -42.00
C TRP A 42 15.71 -1.40 -40.68
N SER A 43 16.66 -0.47 -40.72
CA SER A 43 17.34 0.03 -39.51
C SER A 43 16.45 0.78 -38.52
N VAL A 44 15.27 1.25 -38.94
CA VAL A 44 14.32 1.98 -38.10
C VAL A 44 13.20 1.07 -37.58
N PHE A 45 12.66 0.19 -38.43
CA PHE A 45 11.50 -0.65 -38.09
C PHE A 45 11.90 -2.02 -37.54
N ALA A 46 12.97 -2.65 -38.03
CA ALA A 46 13.39 -3.97 -37.56
C ALA A 46 13.70 -4.00 -36.06
N PRO A 47 14.37 -2.99 -35.46
CA PRO A 47 14.55 -2.95 -34.01
C PRO A 47 13.23 -2.94 -33.24
N ARG A 48 12.16 -2.33 -33.77
CA ARG A 48 10.85 -2.27 -33.09
C ARG A 48 10.11 -3.62 -33.12
N ILE A 49 10.27 -4.39 -34.19
CA ILE A 49 9.70 -5.74 -34.31
C ILE A 49 10.50 -6.74 -33.48
N TRP A 50 11.82 -6.78 -33.68
CA TRP A 50 12.67 -7.84 -33.12
C TRP A 50 13.05 -7.63 -31.65
N ARG A 51 12.72 -6.48 -31.07
CA ARG A 51 12.98 -6.21 -29.65
C ARG A 51 12.35 -7.24 -28.73
N ASP A 52 11.05 -7.50 -28.94
CA ASP A 52 10.26 -8.52 -28.24
C ASP A 52 9.55 -9.38 -29.31
N PRO A 53 10.22 -10.44 -29.80
CA PRO A 53 9.71 -11.26 -30.89
C PRO A 53 8.37 -11.94 -30.55
N CYS A 54 8.12 -12.26 -29.27
CA CYS A 54 6.88 -12.89 -28.85
C CYS A 54 5.71 -11.90 -28.91
N ALA A 55 5.87 -10.71 -28.33
CA ALA A 55 4.85 -9.66 -28.40
C ALA A 55 4.57 -9.25 -29.86
N ALA A 56 5.62 -9.08 -30.66
CA ALA A 56 5.48 -8.77 -32.08
C ALA A 56 4.75 -9.87 -32.85
N SER A 57 5.02 -11.15 -32.55
CA SER A 57 4.30 -12.27 -33.19
C SER A 57 2.81 -12.26 -32.89
N GLY A 58 2.41 -11.84 -31.68
CA GLY A 58 1.01 -11.67 -31.30
C GLY A 58 0.34 -10.51 -32.04
N TRP A 59 0.97 -9.34 -32.08
CA TRP A 59 0.43 -8.16 -32.79
C TRP A 59 0.36 -8.33 -34.31
N LEU A 60 1.26 -9.12 -34.89
CA LEU A 60 1.32 -9.37 -36.34
C LEU A 60 0.53 -10.60 -36.77
N GLY A 61 -0.09 -11.33 -35.83
CA GLY A 61 -0.82 -12.57 -36.12
C GLY A 61 0.05 -13.72 -36.62
N TRP A 62 1.39 -13.63 -36.51
CA TRP A 62 2.34 -14.64 -36.98
C TRP A 62 2.24 -15.97 -36.21
N ARG A 63 1.57 -15.95 -35.07
CA ARG A 63 1.42 -17.10 -34.19
C ARG A 63 0.29 -18.05 -34.61
N GLY A 64 -0.61 -17.64 -35.51
CA GLY A 64 -1.76 -18.47 -35.92
C GLY A 64 -2.56 -19.00 -34.71
N ASP A 65 -3.02 -20.26 -34.79
CA ASP A 65 -3.74 -20.95 -33.71
C ASP A 65 -2.81 -21.56 -32.63
N SER A 66 -1.48 -21.43 -32.77
CA SER A 66 -0.53 -22.05 -31.84
C SER A 66 -0.51 -21.34 -30.48
N ASP A 67 -0.41 -22.12 -29.40
CA ASP A 67 -0.28 -21.57 -28.05
C ASP A 67 1.10 -20.88 -27.84
N VAL A 68 1.26 -20.13 -26.75
CA VAL A 68 2.44 -19.28 -26.51
C VAL A 68 3.68 -20.15 -26.31
N ILE A 69 3.43 -21.31 -25.71
CA ILE A 69 4.40 -22.31 -25.34
C ILE A 69 5.03 -22.92 -26.57
N SER A 70 4.22 -23.44 -27.49
CA SER A 70 4.69 -24.04 -28.75
C SER A 70 5.47 -23.04 -29.57
N TRP A 71 5.00 -21.79 -29.62
CA TRP A 71 5.71 -20.72 -30.31
C TRP A 71 7.11 -20.49 -29.73
N TRP A 72 7.26 -20.44 -28.40
CA TRP A 72 8.56 -20.24 -27.77
C TRP A 72 9.52 -21.41 -28.01
N ILE A 73 9.02 -22.65 -27.92
CA ILE A 73 9.80 -23.87 -28.21
C ILE A 73 10.29 -23.83 -29.66
N ASP A 74 9.38 -23.62 -30.62
CA ASP A 74 9.73 -23.51 -32.04
C ASP A 74 10.70 -22.36 -32.31
N PHE A 75 10.48 -21.22 -31.67
CA PHE A 75 11.33 -20.06 -31.86
C PHE A 75 12.75 -20.32 -31.38
N ILE A 76 12.93 -20.79 -30.15
CA ILE A 76 14.25 -21.01 -29.55
C ILE A 76 14.97 -22.18 -30.20
N ASP A 77 14.29 -23.32 -30.38
CA ASP A 77 14.94 -24.54 -30.86
C ASP A 77 15.12 -24.57 -32.38
N LEU A 78 14.16 -24.05 -33.16
CA LEU A 78 14.15 -24.20 -34.62
C LEU A 78 14.48 -22.92 -35.39
N LYS A 79 14.13 -21.74 -34.88
CA LYS A 79 14.23 -20.47 -35.63
C LYS A 79 15.42 -19.61 -35.20
N LEU A 80 15.75 -19.56 -33.92
CA LEU A 80 16.70 -18.59 -33.36
C LEU A 80 18.11 -18.74 -33.96
N HIS A 81 18.58 -19.98 -34.16
CA HIS A 81 19.89 -20.24 -34.77
C HIS A 81 19.95 -19.88 -36.27
N LYS A 82 18.80 -19.80 -36.96
CA LYS A 82 18.69 -19.42 -38.37
C LYS A 82 18.70 -17.90 -38.58
N LEU A 83 18.47 -17.12 -37.53
CA LEU A 83 18.51 -15.66 -37.61
C LEU A 83 19.95 -15.16 -37.77
N SER A 84 20.11 -14.09 -38.56
CA SER A 84 21.39 -13.41 -38.71
C SER A 84 21.89 -12.88 -37.36
N ALA A 85 23.21 -12.78 -37.17
CA ALA A 85 23.79 -12.21 -35.95
C ALA A 85 23.28 -10.78 -35.70
N HIS A 86 23.06 -10.00 -36.77
CA HIS A 86 22.55 -8.64 -36.68
C HIS A 86 21.09 -8.61 -36.17
N THR A 87 20.24 -9.51 -36.66
CA THR A 87 18.85 -9.65 -36.17
C THR A 87 18.82 -10.13 -34.72
N ARG A 88 19.64 -11.13 -34.36
CA ARG A 88 19.76 -11.61 -32.97
C ARG A 88 20.19 -10.51 -32.01
N ALA A 89 21.04 -9.59 -32.46
CA ALA A 89 21.48 -8.45 -31.68
C ALA A 89 20.37 -7.38 -31.46
N LEU A 90 19.25 -7.44 -32.17
CA LEU A 90 18.10 -6.55 -31.95
C LEU A 90 17.19 -7.01 -30.81
N VAL A 91 17.24 -8.30 -30.45
CA VAL A 91 16.39 -8.85 -29.39
C VAL A 91 16.86 -8.34 -28.04
N ARG A 92 15.95 -7.71 -27.28
CA ARG A 92 16.21 -7.13 -25.95
C ARG A 92 15.38 -7.78 -24.85
N VAL A 93 14.24 -8.35 -25.19
CA VAL A 93 13.27 -8.91 -24.24
C VAL A 93 13.01 -10.38 -24.56
N LEU A 94 13.04 -11.21 -23.51
CA LEU A 94 12.54 -12.57 -23.51
C LEU A 94 11.49 -12.65 -22.41
N ASP A 95 10.21 -12.56 -22.80
CA ASP A 95 9.07 -12.66 -21.89
C ASP A 95 8.31 -13.98 -22.09
N ALA A 96 8.59 -14.92 -21.21
CA ALA A 96 7.99 -16.25 -21.21
C ALA A 96 6.79 -16.38 -20.25
N ARG A 97 6.32 -15.29 -19.62
CA ARG A 97 5.24 -15.38 -18.62
C ARG A 97 3.94 -15.93 -19.20
N ALA A 98 3.62 -15.56 -20.43
CA ALA A 98 2.43 -16.06 -21.13
C ALA A 98 2.54 -17.55 -21.53
N ALA A 99 3.73 -18.15 -21.45
CA ALA A 99 3.93 -19.59 -21.61
C ALA A 99 3.65 -20.38 -20.31
N ALA A 100 3.49 -19.71 -19.18
CA ALA A 100 3.14 -20.35 -17.92
C ALA A 100 1.61 -20.46 -17.76
N GLY A 101 1.02 -21.54 -18.30
CA GLY A 101 -0.39 -21.90 -18.12
C GLY A 101 -0.56 -23.33 -17.59
N ASP A 102 -1.79 -23.85 -17.59
CA ASP A 102 -2.14 -25.19 -17.03
C ASP A 102 -1.32 -26.34 -17.67
N PHE A 103 -0.88 -26.16 -18.91
CA PHE A 103 -0.04 -27.14 -19.64
C PHE A 103 1.46 -26.99 -19.40
N SER A 104 1.90 -25.98 -18.62
CA SER A 104 3.32 -25.72 -18.34
C SER A 104 4.02 -26.87 -17.60
N LEU A 105 3.26 -27.71 -16.89
CA LEU A 105 3.74 -28.93 -16.24
C LEU A 105 4.18 -30.00 -17.25
N TYR A 106 3.61 -30.01 -18.46
CA TYR A 106 3.87 -31.03 -19.49
C TYR A 106 4.69 -30.52 -20.67
N LEU A 107 4.55 -29.24 -21.03
CA LEU A 107 5.16 -28.62 -22.21
C LEU A 107 5.93 -27.31 -21.90
N GLY A 108 6.40 -27.11 -20.67
CA GLY A 108 7.10 -25.88 -20.28
C GLY A 108 8.45 -25.62 -20.97
N LEU A 109 8.89 -24.36 -20.99
CA LEU A 109 10.23 -23.96 -21.41
C LEU A 109 11.29 -24.65 -20.55
N THR A 110 12.23 -25.34 -21.21
CA THR A 110 13.31 -26.06 -20.52
C THR A 110 14.50 -25.14 -20.23
N GLU A 111 15.29 -25.48 -19.21
CA GLU A 111 16.55 -24.78 -18.90
C GLU A 111 17.47 -24.71 -20.12
N LYS A 112 17.58 -25.81 -20.88
CA LYS A 112 18.43 -25.89 -22.09
C LYS A 112 18.03 -24.86 -23.14
N ALA A 113 16.72 -24.66 -23.34
CA ALA A 113 16.21 -23.66 -24.26
C ALA A 113 16.60 -22.24 -23.81
N VAL A 114 16.45 -21.93 -22.51
CA VAL A 114 16.83 -20.62 -21.97
C VAL A 114 18.34 -20.38 -22.07
N ILE A 115 19.17 -21.37 -21.73
CA ILE A 115 20.64 -21.27 -21.88
C ILE A 115 21.01 -21.00 -23.34
N ARG A 116 20.44 -21.76 -24.29
CA ARG A 116 20.65 -21.57 -25.72
C ARG A 116 20.22 -20.16 -26.17
N ALA A 117 19.11 -19.65 -25.65
CA ALA A 117 18.68 -18.28 -25.94
C ALA A 117 19.69 -17.25 -25.42
N LEU A 118 20.20 -17.40 -24.20
CA LEU A 118 21.23 -16.52 -23.63
C LEU A 118 22.55 -16.56 -24.40
N GLU A 119 22.92 -17.72 -24.95
CA GLU A 119 24.11 -17.86 -25.82
C GLU A 119 23.94 -17.17 -27.18
N LEU A 120 22.73 -17.21 -27.74
CA LEU A 120 22.44 -16.70 -29.08
C LEU A 120 22.03 -15.22 -29.11
N LEU A 121 21.56 -14.66 -27.98
CA LEU A 121 21.05 -13.30 -27.85
C LEU A 121 22.05 -12.40 -27.10
N PRO A 122 23.02 -11.77 -27.78
CA PRO A 122 24.13 -11.07 -27.13
C PRO A 122 23.73 -9.77 -26.41
N ASN A 123 22.50 -9.32 -26.62
CA ASN A 123 22.04 -7.96 -26.34
C ASN A 123 20.78 -7.95 -25.46
N LEU A 124 20.45 -9.11 -24.89
CA LEU A 124 19.29 -9.31 -24.03
C LEU A 124 19.41 -8.45 -22.76
N GLN A 125 18.36 -7.70 -22.44
CA GLN A 125 18.30 -6.80 -21.28
C GLN A 125 17.23 -7.24 -20.26
N SER A 126 16.15 -7.87 -20.72
CA SER A 126 15.04 -8.30 -19.87
C SER A 126 14.75 -9.78 -20.04
N LEU A 127 14.74 -10.51 -18.93
CA LEU A 127 14.41 -11.93 -18.86
C LEU A 127 13.28 -12.15 -17.83
N LEU A 128 12.09 -12.54 -18.32
CA LEU A 128 10.90 -12.77 -17.49
C LEU A 128 10.45 -14.21 -17.68
N LEU A 129 10.45 -14.98 -16.60
CA LEU A 129 10.30 -16.43 -16.63
C LEU A 129 9.29 -16.94 -15.58
N ASP A 130 8.37 -16.08 -15.15
CA ASP A 130 7.47 -16.36 -14.02
C ASP A 130 6.60 -17.61 -14.24
N ASN A 131 6.25 -18.27 -13.14
CA ASN A 131 5.33 -19.40 -13.05
C ASN A 131 5.72 -20.63 -13.92
N ASN A 132 7.00 -20.84 -14.21
CA ASN A 132 7.48 -21.99 -14.98
C ASN A 132 8.01 -23.10 -14.03
N PRO A 133 7.20 -24.13 -13.67
CA PRO A 133 7.56 -25.13 -12.67
C PRO A 133 8.68 -26.08 -13.13
N ASN A 134 8.73 -26.38 -14.43
CA ASN A 134 9.68 -27.33 -15.03
C ASN A 134 11.10 -26.76 -15.19
N MET A 135 11.31 -25.51 -14.79
CA MET A 135 12.58 -24.85 -14.97
C MET A 135 13.51 -25.17 -13.80
N GLU A 136 14.28 -26.24 -13.95
CA GLU A 136 15.47 -26.46 -13.13
C GLU A 136 16.56 -25.49 -13.60
N LEU A 137 16.56 -24.25 -13.11
CA LEU A 137 17.64 -23.32 -13.42
C LEU A 137 18.87 -23.70 -12.60
N ARG A 138 19.64 -24.70 -13.03
CA ARG A 138 20.94 -25.09 -12.46
C ARG A 138 22.01 -24.69 -13.47
N PHE A 139 22.28 -23.38 -13.64
CA PHE A 139 23.40 -22.88 -14.46
C PHE A 139 24.75 -23.34 -13.87
N GLN A 140 25.07 -24.61 -14.07
CA GLN A 140 26.40 -25.18 -13.92
C GLN A 140 27.27 -24.47 -14.96
N ARG A 141 28.52 -24.15 -14.60
CA ARG A 141 29.45 -23.44 -15.48
C ARG A 141 29.51 -24.14 -16.84
N SER A 142 28.80 -23.61 -17.83
CA SER A 142 29.10 -23.90 -19.23
C SER A 142 30.41 -23.19 -19.50
N GLY A 143 31.48 -23.94 -19.80
CA GLY A 143 32.82 -23.40 -20.08
C GLY A 143 32.87 -22.42 -21.27
N ALA A 144 31.75 -22.19 -21.95
CA ALA A 144 31.63 -21.34 -23.12
C ALA A 144 31.24 -19.88 -22.83
N ILE A 145 30.74 -19.53 -21.63
CA ILE A 145 30.14 -18.21 -21.40
C ILE A 145 31.07 -17.28 -20.61
N ASN A 146 32.12 -16.81 -21.29
CA ASN A 146 32.96 -15.70 -20.85
C ASN A 146 32.40 -14.37 -21.39
N ARG A 147 31.09 -14.11 -21.19
CA ARG A 147 30.45 -12.85 -21.59
C ARG A 147 29.65 -12.29 -20.43
N GLN A 148 29.93 -11.04 -20.08
CA GLN A 148 29.09 -10.25 -19.17
C GLN A 148 27.73 -10.06 -19.85
N LEU A 149 26.67 -10.66 -19.28
CA LEU A 149 25.30 -10.37 -19.70
C LEU A 149 24.89 -9.05 -19.06
N GLU A 150 24.53 -8.05 -19.87
CA GLU A 150 24.03 -6.76 -19.40
C GLU A 150 22.52 -6.80 -19.14
N LEU A 151 22.07 -7.79 -18.35
CA LEU A 151 20.66 -7.85 -17.95
C LEU A 151 20.33 -6.72 -16.99
N SER A 152 19.33 -5.92 -17.34
CA SER A 152 18.74 -4.87 -16.50
C SER A 152 17.55 -5.36 -15.69
N MET A 153 16.88 -6.41 -16.14
CA MET A 153 15.66 -6.92 -15.52
C MET A 153 15.62 -8.45 -15.51
N LEU A 154 15.34 -9.02 -14.34
CA LEU A 154 15.17 -10.46 -14.13
C LEU A 154 13.93 -10.72 -13.28
N SER A 155 13.03 -11.56 -13.76
CA SER A 155 11.87 -12.05 -13.02
C SER A 155 11.75 -13.56 -13.14
N VAL A 156 11.68 -14.24 -12.01
CA VAL A 156 11.53 -15.70 -11.91
C VAL A 156 10.51 -16.06 -10.82
N LYS A 157 9.43 -15.29 -10.75
CA LYS A 157 8.40 -15.44 -9.72
C LYS A 157 7.79 -16.84 -9.76
N ASN A 158 7.57 -17.45 -8.59
CA ASN A 158 6.99 -18.79 -8.41
C ASN A 158 7.72 -19.92 -9.17
N CYS A 159 9.03 -19.80 -9.41
CA CYS A 159 9.83 -20.88 -9.98
C CYS A 159 10.39 -21.75 -8.83
N PRO A 160 9.98 -23.04 -8.68
CA PRO A 160 10.24 -23.86 -7.49
C PRO A 160 11.72 -24.12 -7.21
N ASN A 161 12.57 -24.10 -8.26
CA ASN A 161 14.02 -24.30 -8.15
C ASN A 161 14.83 -22.99 -8.07
N GLY A 162 14.15 -21.84 -7.99
CA GLY A 162 14.70 -20.52 -7.68
C GLY A 162 15.59 -19.86 -8.72
N VAL A 163 16.20 -18.71 -8.35
CA VAL A 163 17.33 -18.14 -9.08
C VAL A 163 18.58 -18.97 -8.74
N PRO A 164 19.20 -19.65 -9.69
CA PRO A 164 20.51 -20.23 -9.49
C PRO A 164 21.49 -19.18 -9.01
N ARG A 165 22.09 -19.43 -7.86
CA ARG A 165 23.29 -18.74 -7.39
C ARG A 165 24.34 -18.64 -8.51
N GLY A 166 24.38 -19.64 -9.40
CA GLY A 166 25.20 -19.65 -10.61
C GLY A 166 24.90 -18.54 -11.61
N LEU A 167 23.65 -18.10 -11.80
CA LEU A 167 23.35 -16.99 -12.74
C LEU A 167 23.96 -15.68 -12.24
N ILE A 168 23.71 -15.34 -10.97
CA ILE A 168 24.20 -14.09 -10.38
C ILE A 168 25.73 -14.12 -10.21
N LYS A 169 26.28 -15.23 -9.70
CA LYS A 169 27.73 -15.35 -9.47
C LYS A 169 28.55 -15.57 -10.75
N ASN A 170 28.07 -16.35 -11.71
CA ASN A 170 28.85 -16.70 -12.91
C ASN A 170 28.75 -15.64 -14.01
N TYR A 171 27.62 -14.93 -14.14
CA TYR A 171 27.40 -13.97 -15.21
C TYR A 171 27.57 -12.51 -14.78
N SER A 172 27.81 -12.26 -13.49
CA SER A 172 28.08 -10.93 -12.92
C SER A 172 27.04 -9.91 -13.40
N LEU A 173 25.79 -10.07 -12.95
CA LEU A 173 24.62 -9.26 -13.35
C LEU A 173 24.68 -7.82 -12.81
N ARG A 174 25.77 -7.11 -13.11
CA ARG A 174 26.08 -5.82 -12.51
C ARG A 174 25.12 -4.71 -12.91
N GLY A 175 24.56 -4.80 -14.11
CA GLY A 175 23.58 -3.85 -14.64
C GLY A 175 22.14 -4.10 -14.18
N LEU A 176 21.88 -5.08 -13.31
CA LEU A 176 20.53 -5.48 -12.92
C LEU A 176 19.88 -4.44 -12.02
N VAL A 177 18.79 -3.83 -12.50
CA VAL A 177 18.01 -2.79 -11.79
C VAL A 177 16.78 -3.38 -11.11
N PHE A 178 16.14 -4.37 -11.74
CA PHE A 178 14.93 -5.02 -11.26
C PHE A 178 15.17 -6.52 -11.04
N LEU A 179 14.81 -7.00 -9.85
CA LEU A 179 14.84 -8.42 -9.50
C LEU A 179 13.53 -8.82 -8.81
N ASP A 180 12.79 -9.75 -9.42
CA ASP A 180 11.66 -10.43 -8.79
C ASP A 180 11.97 -11.91 -8.58
N VAL A 181 12.03 -12.29 -7.30
CA VAL A 181 12.28 -13.66 -6.85
C VAL A 181 11.15 -14.19 -5.99
N SER A 182 9.97 -13.59 -6.08
CA SER A 182 8.81 -13.90 -5.23
C SER A 182 8.38 -15.37 -5.35
N GLY A 183 7.96 -16.00 -4.24
CA GLY A 183 7.51 -17.39 -4.21
C GLY A 183 8.61 -18.44 -4.41
N ILE A 184 9.89 -18.06 -4.32
CA ILE A 184 11.04 -18.97 -4.37
C ILE A 184 11.41 -19.40 -2.94
N ALA A 185 11.65 -20.68 -2.71
CA ALA A 185 12.21 -21.11 -1.43
C ALA A 185 13.72 -20.79 -1.37
N SER A 186 14.20 -20.19 -0.26
CA SER A 186 15.63 -20.10 0.10
C SER A 186 16.49 -18.97 -0.51
N VAL A 187 15.93 -17.77 -0.78
CA VAL A 187 16.76 -16.60 -1.09
C VAL A 187 17.58 -16.20 0.14
N THR A 188 18.90 -16.05 -0.02
CA THR A 188 19.81 -15.66 1.08
C THR A 188 20.32 -14.23 0.87
N PRO A 189 20.48 -13.41 1.94
CA PRO A 189 20.96 -12.03 1.84
C PRO A 189 22.26 -11.86 1.05
N GLN A 190 23.20 -12.81 1.17
CA GLN A 190 24.50 -12.82 0.47
C GLN A 190 24.38 -12.72 -1.07
N LEU A 191 23.27 -13.17 -1.63
CA LEU A 191 23.02 -13.12 -3.08
C LEU A 191 22.73 -11.68 -3.56
N LEU A 192 22.28 -10.81 -2.64
CA LEU A 192 21.86 -9.45 -2.90
C LEU A 192 22.96 -8.43 -2.58
N GLU A 193 24.19 -8.91 -2.31
CA GLU A 193 25.29 -8.05 -1.94
C GLU A 193 25.65 -7.03 -3.04
N PRO A 194 26.02 -5.80 -2.65
CA PRO A 194 26.49 -4.75 -3.55
C PRO A 194 27.56 -5.17 -4.55
N VAL A 195 28.40 -6.14 -4.19
CA VAL A 195 29.49 -6.64 -5.03
C VAL A 195 28.94 -7.32 -6.29
N TYR A 196 27.82 -8.03 -6.16
CA TYR A 196 27.19 -8.79 -7.26
C TYR A 196 26.14 -7.96 -8.01
N LEU A 197 25.33 -7.18 -7.27
CA LEU A 197 24.21 -6.42 -7.82
C LEU A 197 24.31 -4.93 -7.42
N PRO A 198 25.30 -4.18 -7.92
CA PRO A 198 25.49 -2.77 -7.56
C PRO A 198 24.34 -1.86 -8.02
N GLU A 199 23.76 -2.14 -9.19
CA GLU A 199 22.69 -1.32 -9.78
C GLU A 199 21.28 -1.74 -9.37
N LEU A 200 21.12 -2.65 -8.40
CA LEU A 200 19.80 -3.08 -7.96
C LEU A 200 19.05 -1.93 -7.28
N ARG A 201 17.81 -1.69 -7.71
CA ARG A 201 16.95 -0.60 -7.23
C ARG A 201 15.52 -1.04 -6.88
N ILE A 202 15.04 -2.09 -7.52
CA ILE A 202 13.70 -2.65 -7.34
C ILE A 202 13.85 -4.11 -6.98
N LEU A 203 13.32 -4.51 -5.83
CA LEU A 203 13.40 -5.87 -5.35
C LEU A 203 12.03 -6.38 -4.88
N LYS A 204 11.62 -7.53 -5.41
CA LYS A 204 10.40 -8.23 -5.00
C LYS A 204 10.74 -9.53 -4.28
N LEU A 205 10.41 -9.60 -2.99
CA LEU A 205 10.62 -10.72 -2.06
C LEU A 205 9.28 -11.22 -1.50
N CYS A 206 8.23 -11.24 -2.31
CA CYS A 206 6.91 -11.66 -1.87
C CYS A 206 6.86 -13.19 -1.65
N ARG A 207 6.09 -13.66 -0.66
CA ARG A 207 5.90 -15.11 -0.34
C ARG A 207 7.20 -15.90 -0.13
N GLN A 208 8.17 -15.33 0.59
CA GLN A 208 9.43 -16.01 0.93
C GLN A 208 9.39 -16.67 2.31
N GLY A 209 8.39 -16.33 3.14
CA GLY A 209 8.31 -16.76 4.54
C GLY A 209 9.34 -16.07 5.44
N ILE A 210 9.84 -14.89 5.05
CA ILE A 210 10.83 -14.12 5.82
C ILE A 210 10.21 -13.67 7.17
N SER A 211 10.88 -14.00 8.28
CA SER A 211 10.54 -13.48 9.61
C SER A 211 11.23 -12.14 9.87
N SER A 212 10.76 -11.38 10.86
CA SER A 212 11.38 -10.12 11.28
C SER A 212 12.87 -10.26 11.64
N THR A 213 13.25 -11.39 12.26
CA THR A 213 14.64 -11.70 12.60
C THR A 213 15.50 -11.99 11.37
N ALA A 214 14.98 -12.76 10.41
CA ALA A 214 15.69 -13.04 9.16
C ALA A 214 15.83 -11.78 8.30
N PHE A 215 14.82 -10.91 8.32
CA PHE A 215 14.81 -9.65 7.57
C PHE A 215 15.96 -8.71 7.96
N ALA A 216 16.43 -8.75 9.21
CA ALA A 216 17.59 -7.95 9.63
C ALA A 216 18.83 -8.21 8.78
N GLY A 217 19.06 -9.47 8.38
CA GLY A 217 20.16 -9.82 7.46
C GLY A 217 19.97 -9.22 6.06
N PHE A 218 18.73 -9.17 5.56
CA PHE A 218 18.43 -8.52 4.28
C PHE A 218 18.61 -7.01 4.34
N SER A 219 18.09 -6.34 5.38
CA SER A 219 18.24 -4.90 5.55
C SER A 219 19.71 -4.48 5.62
N ALA A 220 20.54 -5.24 6.34
CA ALA A 220 21.98 -4.97 6.43
C ALA A 220 22.69 -4.99 5.07
N VAL A 221 22.28 -5.89 4.16
CA VAL A 221 22.86 -6.00 2.82
C VAL A 221 22.30 -4.96 1.85
N LEU A 222 20.99 -4.69 1.92
CA LEU A 222 20.31 -3.81 0.99
C LEU A 222 20.56 -2.32 1.31
N GLY A 223 20.57 -1.96 2.59
CA GLY A 223 20.71 -0.58 3.02
C GLY A 223 19.73 0.37 2.31
N ARG A 224 20.24 1.51 1.84
CA ARG A 224 19.44 2.60 1.23
C ARG A 224 19.46 2.62 -0.30
N ARG A 225 19.90 1.53 -0.94
CA ARG A 225 20.10 1.46 -2.39
C ARG A 225 18.80 1.29 -3.17
N LEU A 226 17.80 0.68 -2.54
CA LEU A 226 16.52 0.41 -3.18
C LEU A 226 15.64 1.65 -3.10
N TRP A 227 14.88 1.89 -4.16
CA TRP A 227 13.73 2.81 -4.10
C TRP A 227 12.40 2.07 -4.05
N SER A 228 12.34 0.81 -4.50
CA SER A 228 11.16 -0.06 -4.35
C SER A 228 11.51 -1.39 -3.70
N LEU A 229 10.71 -1.77 -2.70
CA LEU A 229 10.80 -3.03 -2.00
C LEU A 229 9.42 -3.63 -1.78
N ASP A 230 9.23 -4.88 -2.19
CA ASP A 230 8.02 -5.66 -1.92
C ASP A 230 8.34 -6.83 -0.99
N LEU A 231 7.73 -6.81 0.19
CA LEU A 231 7.83 -7.82 1.24
C LEU A 231 6.48 -8.47 1.52
N SER A 232 5.55 -8.40 0.58
CA SER A 232 4.17 -8.88 0.80
C SER A 232 4.12 -10.39 1.06
N ASN A 233 3.12 -10.83 1.82
CA ASN A 233 2.85 -12.23 2.16
C ASN A 233 4.04 -12.95 2.79
N ASN A 234 4.73 -12.29 3.73
CA ASN A 234 5.78 -12.87 4.55
C ASN A 234 5.29 -13.06 6.00
N LYS A 235 6.21 -13.22 6.95
CA LYS A 235 5.90 -13.40 8.38
C LYS A 235 6.47 -12.23 9.19
N LEU A 236 6.42 -11.02 8.63
CA LEU A 236 6.92 -9.83 9.30
C LEU A 236 5.93 -9.36 10.36
N THR A 237 6.49 -8.92 11.49
CA THR A 237 5.81 -8.35 12.65
C THR A 237 6.39 -6.97 12.92
N ASP A 238 5.82 -6.25 13.89
CA ASP A 238 6.27 -4.93 14.34
C ASP A 238 7.79 -4.85 14.60
N ASP A 239 8.43 -5.95 15.02
CA ASP A 239 9.88 -6.05 15.23
C ASP A 239 10.72 -5.73 13.98
N ALA A 240 10.20 -6.02 12.78
CA ALA A 240 10.91 -5.75 11.53
C ALA A 240 11.18 -4.25 11.35
N PHE A 241 10.28 -3.39 11.86
CA PHE A 241 10.47 -1.94 11.84
C PHE A 241 11.47 -1.49 12.88
N GLN A 242 11.34 -1.96 14.13
CA GLN A 242 12.16 -1.50 15.25
C GLN A 242 13.66 -1.71 15.01
N HIS A 243 14.03 -2.73 14.23
CA HIS A 243 15.43 -3.12 14.06
C HIS A 243 16.02 -2.93 12.67
N SER A 244 15.20 -2.84 11.61
CA SER A 244 15.71 -3.06 10.24
C SER A 244 15.19 -2.09 9.18
N LEU A 245 13.88 -1.87 9.09
CA LEU A 245 13.29 -1.19 7.94
C LEU A 245 13.54 0.33 7.96
N ASN A 246 13.52 0.96 9.14
CA ASN A 246 13.79 2.40 9.28
C ASN A 246 15.17 2.80 8.69
N ALA A 247 16.18 1.94 8.81
CA ALA A 247 17.52 2.20 8.28
C ALA A 247 17.58 2.33 6.74
N MET A 248 16.57 1.80 6.02
CA MET A 248 16.47 1.83 4.56
C MET A 248 15.89 3.14 4.01
N PHE A 249 15.23 3.95 4.85
CA PHE A 249 14.88 5.32 4.52
C PHE A 249 16.11 6.22 4.63
N LEU A 250 16.11 7.32 3.89
CA LEU A 250 17.14 8.34 4.08
C LEU A 250 16.91 9.09 5.39
N ASN A 251 18.00 9.50 6.04
CA ASN A 251 17.92 10.39 7.20
C ASN A 251 17.80 11.87 6.77
N LYS A 252 17.01 12.14 5.72
CA LYS A 252 16.71 13.50 5.26
C LYS A 252 15.22 13.73 5.41
N ASP A 253 14.87 14.79 6.13
CA ASP A 253 13.48 15.18 6.32
C ASP A 253 12.99 15.95 5.09
N LEU A 254 11.98 15.41 4.39
CA LEU A 254 11.33 16.10 3.26
C LEU A 254 10.15 16.96 3.71
N ARG A 255 9.83 16.93 5.01
CA ARG A 255 8.81 17.76 5.62
C ARG A 255 9.33 19.19 5.73
N SER A 256 8.45 20.15 5.45
CA SER A 256 8.79 21.56 5.44
C SER A 256 7.62 22.40 5.93
N ASP A 257 7.94 23.43 6.70
CA ASP A 257 6.96 24.43 7.18
C ASP A 257 6.61 25.46 6.10
N ALA A 258 7.13 25.33 4.87
CA ALA A 258 6.80 26.22 3.75
C ALA A 258 5.29 26.31 3.47
N ARG A 259 4.52 25.27 3.84
CA ARG A 259 3.06 25.23 3.73
C ARG A 259 2.35 25.15 5.08
N ALA A 260 2.96 25.69 6.14
CA ALA A 260 2.40 25.70 7.49
C ALA A 260 0.93 26.15 7.54
N GLN A 261 0.56 27.18 6.74
CA GLN A 261 -0.81 27.69 6.71
C GLN A 261 -1.82 26.68 6.20
N THR A 262 -1.50 25.90 5.16
CA THR A 262 -2.44 24.94 4.55
C THR A 262 -2.29 23.51 5.09
N GLU A 263 -1.08 23.10 5.46
CA GLU A 263 -0.76 21.72 5.85
C GLU A 263 -0.62 21.52 7.36
N GLY A 264 -0.41 22.59 8.14
CA GLY A 264 0.00 22.53 9.54
C GLY A 264 1.52 22.39 9.70
N THR A 265 2.00 22.35 10.93
CA THR A 265 3.43 22.19 11.26
C THR A 265 3.66 21.03 12.22
N LEU A 266 4.85 20.42 12.15
CA LEU A 266 5.24 19.34 13.05
C LEU A 266 6.25 19.85 14.07
N LYS A 267 5.85 19.86 15.34
CA LYS A 267 6.73 20.18 16.45
C LYS A 267 7.37 18.91 17.00
N LYS A 268 8.68 18.78 16.82
CA LYS A 268 9.48 17.71 17.43
C LYS A 268 9.62 17.96 18.94
N LEU A 269 9.33 16.95 19.75
CA LEU A 269 9.51 17.00 21.22
C LEU A 269 10.81 16.30 21.63
N PRO A 270 11.43 16.63 22.77
CA PRO A 270 12.70 16.03 23.21
C PRO A 270 12.55 14.60 23.78
N VAL A 271 11.38 13.96 23.61
CA VAL A 271 11.07 12.63 24.17
C VAL A 271 11.06 11.59 23.06
N ILE A 272 11.68 10.44 23.35
CA ILE A 272 11.71 9.27 22.47
C ILE A 272 11.34 8.06 23.32
N THR A 273 10.42 7.23 22.86
CA THR A 273 10.11 5.96 23.54
C THR A 273 10.35 4.77 22.63
N ARG A 274 10.59 3.61 23.24
CA ARG A 274 10.81 2.37 22.49
C ARG A 274 9.59 1.99 21.65
N GLY A 275 8.38 2.19 22.16
CA GLY A 275 7.13 1.88 21.47
C GLY A 275 6.76 2.91 20.40
N HIS A 276 6.57 4.18 20.79
CA HIS A 276 6.08 5.23 19.90
C HIS A 276 7.17 5.84 18.99
N GLY A 277 8.44 5.73 19.36
CA GLY A 277 9.56 6.36 18.66
C GLY A 277 9.71 7.84 19.03
N GLN A 278 10.22 8.63 18.10
CA GLN A 278 10.37 10.08 18.27
C GLN A 278 9.01 10.76 18.32
N PHE A 279 8.78 11.58 19.35
CA PHE A 279 7.50 12.30 19.50
C PHE A 279 7.46 13.51 18.57
N PHE A 280 6.35 13.64 17.87
CA PHE A 280 5.99 14.83 17.10
C PHE A 280 4.55 15.19 17.37
N MET A 281 4.27 16.49 17.39
CA MET A 281 2.95 17.03 17.56
C MET A 281 2.56 17.82 16.32
N LEU A 282 1.38 17.49 15.77
CA LEU A 282 0.80 18.23 14.66
C LEU A 282 0.08 19.47 15.19
N HIS A 283 0.58 20.64 14.82
CA HIS A 283 -0.06 21.91 15.09
C HIS A 283 -0.83 22.37 13.86
N GLU A 284 -2.15 22.46 14.01
CA GLU A 284 -3.07 22.88 12.96
C GLU A 284 -3.32 24.39 13.04
N THR A 285 -3.23 25.08 11.91
CA THR A 285 -3.78 26.42 11.73
C THR A 285 -5.29 26.35 11.42
N ALA A 286 -5.99 27.48 11.54
CA ALA A 286 -7.40 27.59 11.19
C ALA A 286 -7.71 27.19 9.73
N GLN A 287 -6.80 27.42 8.78
CA GLN A 287 -6.98 27.02 7.38
C GLN A 287 -6.68 25.54 7.16
N SER A 288 -5.68 25.00 7.86
CA SER A 288 -5.27 23.60 7.72
C SER A 288 -6.32 22.62 8.24
N ILE A 289 -7.02 22.97 9.34
CA ILE A 289 -8.08 22.15 9.93
C ILE A 289 -9.39 22.17 9.13
N LEU A 290 -9.69 23.29 8.45
CA LEU A 290 -10.92 23.47 7.67
C LEU A 290 -10.79 23.01 6.21
N PHE A 291 -9.60 22.58 5.81
CA PHE A 291 -9.30 22.18 4.44
C PHE A 291 -9.63 23.23 3.38
N VAL A 292 -9.27 24.50 3.64
CA VAL A 292 -9.57 25.62 2.73
C VAL A 292 -8.93 25.40 1.34
N PRO A 293 -9.67 25.57 0.22
CA PRO A 293 -9.23 25.28 -1.15
C PRO A 293 -8.02 26.06 -1.69
N ASP A 294 -7.88 27.35 -1.35
CA ASP A 294 -7.10 28.33 -2.12
C ASP A 294 -5.67 27.87 -2.51
N GLU A 295 -4.75 27.80 -1.53
CA GLU A 295 -3.36 27.41 -1.77
C GLU A 295 -3.13 25.89 -1.68
N ARG A 296 -4.14 25.14 -1.22
CA ARG A 296 -4.07 23.71 -0.93
C ARG A 296 -3.75 22.87 -2.17
N TYR A 297 -4.26 23.29 -3.33
CA TYR A 297 -4.08 22.56 -4.58
C TYR A 297 -2.87 23.02 -5.40
N LEU A 298 -2.12 24.02 -4.94
CA LEU A 298 -0.91 24.46 -5.66
C LEU A 298 0.17 23.35 -5.56
N ALA A 299 0.77 22.98 -6.69
CA ALA A 299 1.95 22.11 -6.72
C ALA A 299 3.15 22.80 -6.04
N ASP A 300 4.10 22.03 -5.50
CA ASP A 300 5.33 22.61 -4.97
C ASP A 300 6.21 23.18 -6.09
N THR A 301 7.07 24.12 -5.75
CA THR A 301 8.02 24.66 -6.72
C THR A 301 8.99 23.56 -7.15
N PRO A 302 9.23 23.37 -8.46
CA PRO A 302 10.15 22.34 -8.91
C PRO A 302 11.56 22.65 -8.40
N PRO A 303 12.34 21.63 -8.02
CA PRO A 303 13.71 21.84 -7.60
C PRO A 303 14.56 22.30 -8.79
N TYR A 304 15.05 23.53 -8.74
CA TYR A 304 16.04 24.01 -9.70
C TYR A 304 17.43 23.53 -9.24
N THR A 305 17.89 22.39 -9.76
CA THR A 305 19.27 21.95 -9.58
C THR A 305 20.17 22.74 -10.53
N THR A 306 21.10 23.53 -9.99
CA THR A 306 22.19 24.08 -10.80
C THR A 306 23.11 22.94 -11.27
N PRO A 307 23.72 23.00 -12.47
CA PRO A 307 24.58 21.92 -12.99
C PRO A 307 25.75 21.53 -12.08
N ASN A 308 26.11 22.42 -11.13
CA ASN A 308 27.19 22.23 -10.16
C ASN A 308 26.69 21.88 -8.75
N ALA A 309 25.38 21.74 -8.53
CA ALA A 309 24.86 21.26 -7.25
C ALA A 309 25.24 19.77 -7.07
N PRO A 310 25.63 19.34 -5.86
CA PRO A 310 25.83 17.92 -5.61
C PRO A 310 24.54 17.17 -5.99
N ASN A 311 24.65 16.10 -6.79
CA ASN A 311 23.57 15.24 -7.32
C ASN A 311 22.64 14.61 -6.26
N ASN A 312 22.72 15.04 -4.99
CA ASN A 312 22.11 14.46 -3.81
C ASN A 312 21.19 15.43 -3.04
N VAL A 313 20.83 16.60 -3.59
CA VAL A 313 19.80 17.45 -2.96
C VAL A 313 18.43 16.87 -3.26
N ILE A 314 17.94 16.06 -2.34
CA ILE A 314 16.62 15.44 -2.43
C ILE A 314 15.63 16.45 -1.89
N THR A 315 14.68 16.80 -2.73
CA THR A 315 13.61 17.75 -2.42
C THR A 315 12.27 17.03 -2.42
N ARG A 316 11.32 17.61 -1.70
CA ARG A 316 9.91 17.25 -1.81
C ARG A 316 9.48 17.27 -3.28
N SER A 317 8.70 16.28 -3.69
CA SER A 317 8.12 16.19 -5.03
C SER A 317 7.13 17.33 -5.26
N ASP A 318 7.07 17.85 -6.49
CA ASP A 318 6.06 18.86 -6.85
C ASP A 318 4.62 18.30 -6.84
N GLY A 319 4.48 16.98 -6.76
CA GLY A 319 3.19 16.28 -6.72
C GLY A 319 2.42 16.35 -8.05
N SER A 320 3.04 16.85 -9.12
CA SER A 320 2.44 16.96 -10.45
C SER A 320 2.83 15.81 -11.38
N VAL A 321 3.96 15.15 -11.10
CA VAL A 321 4.47 14.02 -11.88
C VAL A 321 3.88 12.71 -11.35
N PRO A 322 3.35 11.83 -12.22
CA PRO A 322 2.83 10.53 -11.81
C PRO A 322 3.87 9.67 -11.10
N VAL A 323 3.39 8.83 -10.18
CA VAL A 323 4.21 7.84 -9.48
C VAL A 323 4.93 6.91 -10.46
N ARG A 324 6.21 6.67 -10.19
CA ARG A 324 7.05 5.76 -10.98
C ARG A 324 6.53 4.34 -10.85
N SER A 325 6.38 3.62 -11.97
CA SER A 325 5.90 2.25 -11.91
C SER A 325 7.03 1.29 -11.51
N ASP A 326 6.78 0.46 -10.50
CA ASP A 326 7.69 -0.58 -10.00
C ASP A 326 7.22 -2.01 -10.34
N THR A 327 6.20 -2.12 -11.21
CA THR A 327 5.71 -3.41 -11.71
C THR A 327 6.60 -3.90 -12.85
N ALA A 328 6.62 -5.22 -13.07
CA ALA A 328 7.40 -5.81 -14.14
C ALA A 328 7.07 -5.17 -15.50
N ASP A 329 5.79 -5.00 -15.82
CA ASP A 329 5.35 -4.38 -17.08
C ASP A 329 5.67 -2.88 -17.15
N GLY A 330 5.57 -2.16 -16.02
CA GLY A 330 5.93 -0.75 -15.94
C GLY A 330 7.41 -0.52 -16.23
N VAL A 331 8.28 -1.29 -15.57
CA VAL A 331 9.72 -1.26 -15.76
C VAL A 331 10.10 -1.72 -17.17
N LEU A 332 9.49 -2.81 -17.65
CA LEU A 332 9.70 -3.30 -19.01
C LEU A 332 9.34 -2.24 -20.05
N ARG A 333 8.22 -1.52 -19.90
CA ARG A 333 7.83 -0.42 -20.80
C ARG A 333 8.77 0.78 -20.77
N LEU A 334 9.54 0.97 -19.70
CA LEU A 334 10.47 2.10 -19.54
C LEU A 334 11.88 1.77 -20.02
N LEU A 335 12.43 0.61 -19.63
CA LEU A 335 13.64 0.05 -20.26
C LEU A 335 13.42 -0.20 -21.77
N SER A 336 12.16 -0.48 -22.09
CA SER A 336 11.34 -0.04 -23.22
C SER A 336 11.84 1.05 -24.18
N ARG A 337 12.14 2.23 -23.67
CA ARG A 337 12.22 3.43 -24.51
C ARG A 337 13.64 3.61 -25.07
N HIS A 338 13.74 4.04 -26.33
CA HIS A 338 15.03 4.34 -26.97
C HIS A 338 15.66 5.65 -26.45
N ASP A 339 14.92 6.43 -25.66
CA ASP A 339 15.38 7.69 -25.09
C ASP A 339 16.12 7.42 -23.78
N ALA A 340 17.45 7.52 -23.82
CA ALA A 340 18.35 7.23 -22.71
C ALA A 340 18.10 8.10 -21.45
N THR A 341 17.37 9.20 -21.58
CA THR A 341 17.07 10.15 -20.49
C THR A 341 16.08 9.60 -19.47
N ASP A 342 15.06 8.86 -19.90
CA ASP A 342 14.04 8.29 -18.98
C ASP A 342 14.59 7.12 -18.15
N ALA A 343 15.50 6.33 -18.73
CA ALA A 343 16.14 5.20 -18.06
C ALA A 343 17.04 5.63 -16.89
N ALA A 344 17.67 6.80 -16.98
CA ALA A 344 18.53 7.35 -15.91
C ALA A 344 17.76 7.64 -14.61
N HIS A 345 16.47 7.97 -14.70
CA HIS A 345 15.61 8.26 -13.53
C HIS A 345 15.33 7.04 -12.63
N HIS A 346 15.43 5.82 -13.15
CA HIS A 346 15.28 4.59 -12.35
C HIS A 346 16.58 4.14 -11.68
N ILE A 347 17.73 4.65 -12.13
CA ILE A 347 19.07 4.32 -11.61
C ILE A 347 19.41 5.19 -10.39
N GLN A 348 18.89 6.41 -10.34
CA GLN A 348 19.06 7.30 -9.20
C GLN A 348 18.21 6.81 -8.01
N SER A 349 18.89 6.33 -6.94
CA SER A 349 18.25 5.95 -5.68
C SER A 349 18.41 7.02 -4.62
N SER A 350 17.30 7.36 -3.97
CA SER A 350 17.25 8.24 -2.80
C SER A 350 16.60 7.52 -1.61
N GLY A 351 16.93 6.25 -1.37
CA GLY A 351 16.21 5.41 -0.40
C GLY A 351 14.81 5.01 -0.86
N LEU A 352 14.08 4.31 0.01
CA LEU A 352 12.76 3.75 -0.28
C LEU A 352 11.72 4.85 -0.53
N THR A 353 11.09 4.80 -1.71
CA THR A 353 9.90 5.60 -2.05
C THR A 353 8.67 4.72 -2.29
N HIS A 354 8.86 3.42 -2.56
CA HIS A 354 7.79 2.45 -2.77
C HIS A 354 7.96 1.28 -1.81
N LEU A 355 6.89 0.95 -1.08
CA LEU A 355 6.93 -0.12 -0.09
C LEU A 355 5.63 -0.91 -0.10
N HIS A 356 5.74 -2.23 -0.26
CA HIS A 356 4.61 -3.17 -0.24
C HIS A 356 4.76 -4.16 0.91
N LEU A 357 3.79 -4.17 1.82
CA LEU A 357 3.80 -4.93 3.08
C LEU A 357 2.56 -5.80 3.30
N SER A 358 1.66 -5.86 2.31
CA SER A 358 0.40 -6.61 2.39
C SER A 358 0.59 -8.07 2.80
N GLY A 359 -0.36 -8.67 3.52
CA GLY A 359 -0.31 -10.07 3.94
C GLY A 359 0.75 -10.41 5.00
N ASN A 360 1.25 -9.42 5.74
CA ASN A 360 2.11 -9.62 6.93
C ASN A 360 1.29 -9.50 8.23
N HIS A 361 1.95 -9.47 9.39
CA HIS A 361 1.34 -9.41 10.72
C HIS A 361 1.67 -8.10 11.46
N PHE A 362 1.68 -6.98 10.72
CA PHE A 362 1.91 -5.66 11.30
C PHE A 362 0.66 -5.14 12.02
N SER A 363 0.87 -4.46 13.14
CA SER A 363 -0.17 -3.69 13.80
C SER A 363 -0.36 -2.31 13.14
N ALA A 364 -1.55 -1.72 13.33
CA ALA A 364 -1.82 -0.36 12.88
C ALA A 364 -0.83 0.66 13.49
N PHE A 365 -0.43 0.44 14.74
CA PHE A 365 0.54 1.27 15.46
C PHE A 365 1.94 1.20 14.84
N ALA A 366 2.38 0.01 14.43
CA ALA A 366 3.66 -0.16 13.77
C ALA A 366 3.70 0.51 12.39
N ILE A 367 2.61 0.41 11.62
CA ILE A 367 2.48 1.12 10.34
C ILE A 367 2.45 2.63 10.56
N GLU A 368 1.71 3.13 11.55
CA GLU A 368 1.71 4.56 11.92
C GLU A 368 3.13 5.07 12.21
N ARG A 369 3.86 4.35 13.08
CA ARG A 369 5.24 4.67 13.42
C ARG A 369 6.15 4.65 12.20
N MET A 370 6.04 3.65 11.34
CA MET A 370 6.83 3.58 10.11
C MET A 370 6.58 4.79 9.22
N LEU A 371 5.32 5.20 9.04
CA LEU A 371 4.99 6.38 8.24
C LEU A 371 5.57 7.66 8.88
N ARG A 372 5.55 7.79 10.21
CA ARG A 372 6.23 8.88 10.94
C ARG A 372 7.75 8.87 10.73
N GLU A 373 8.37 7.70 10.68
CA GLU A 373 9.82 7.53 10.53
C GLU A 373 10.28 7.50 9.05
N SER A 374 9.35 7.46 8.08
CA SER A 374 9.66 7.53 6.64
C SER A 374 10.09 8.92 6.16
N HIS A 375 10.00 9.94 7.01
CA HIS A 375 10.40 11.32 6.71
C HIS A 375 9.75 11.92 5.44
N GLY A 376 8.55 11.46 5.09
CA GLY A 376 7.78 11.94 3.93
C GLY A 376 8.28 11.43 2.58
N GLN A 377 9.15 10.41 2.56
CA GLN A 377 9.79 9.89 1.33
C GLN A 377 8.90 8.99 0.48
N LEU A 378 7.91 8.32 1.10
CA LEU A 378 7.05 7.38 0.40
C LEU A 378 6.18 8.10 -0.63
N GLU A 379 6.29 7.65 -1.88
CA GLU A 379 5.42 7.99 -3.02
C GLU A 379 4.27 6.99 -3.16
N HIS A 380 4.57 5.71 -2.87
CA HIS A 380 3.62 4.60 -2.91
C HIS A 380 3.72 3.74 -1.65
N PHE A 381 2.59 3.47 -1.02
CA PHE A 381 2.51 2.58 0.14
C PHE A 381 1.35 1.59 -0.01
N ASP A 382 1.65 0.31 0.21
CA ASP A 382 0.69 -0.79 0.15
C ASP A 382 0.73 -1.65 1.43
N CYS A 383 -0.40 -1.68 2.15
CA CYS A 383 -0.63 -2.57 3.29
C CYS A 383 -2.14 -2.86 3.41
N ASP A 384 -2.55 -4.06 2.98
CA ASP A 384 -3.94 -4.49 2.87
C ASP A 384 -4.69 -4.64 4.20
N SER A 385 -4.01 -5.11 5.24
CA SER A 385 -4.61 -5.42 6.52
C SER A 385 -3.59 -5.20 7.63
N MET A 386 -4.03 -4.54 8.70
CA MET A 386 -3.23 -4.30 9.89
C MET A 386 -4.02 -4.76 11.09
N ARG A 387 -3.35 -5.50 11.99
CA ARG A 387 -3.96 -5.89 13.25
C ARG A 387 -4.23 -4.65 14.07
N PHE A 388 -5.44 -4.56 14.61
CA PHE A 388 -5.83 -3.43 15.43
C PHE A 388 -4.96 -3.38 16.70
N PHE A 389 -4.82 -4.51 17.39
CA PHE A 389 -3.98 -4.63 18.58
C PHE A 389 -2.52 -4.92 18.23
N PRO A 390 -1.55 -4.29 18.94
CA PRO A 390 -0.15 -4.67 18.83
C PRO A 390 0.06 -6.10 19.36
N PRO A 391 1.02 -6.86 18.82
CA PRO A 391 1.38 -8.16 19.36
C PRO A 391 1.87 -7.98 20.80
N SER A 392 1.22 -8.63 21.77
CA SER A 392 1.57 -8.52 23.19
C SER A 392 3.03 -8.89 23.41
N ALA A 393 3.86 -7.91 23.78
CA ALA A 393 5.31 -8.10 23.90
C ALA A 393 5.73 -8.96 25.10
N VAL A 394 4.85 -9.18 26.09
CA VAL A 394 5.20 -9.85 27.35
C VAL A 394 4.12 -10.85 27.80
N ARG A 395 4.51 -12.08 28.11
CA ARG A 395 3.67 -13.00 28.90
C ARG A 395 3.45 -12.37 30.29
N GLY A 396 2.20 -12.01 30.61
CA GLY A 396 1.84 -11.40 31.90
C GLY A 396 1.25 -9.98 31.82
N HIS A 397 1.00 -9.46 30.62
CA HIS A 397 0.23 -8.22 30.47
C HIS A 397 -1.19 -8.35 31.04
N LEU A 398 -1.66 -7.25 31.63
CA LEU A 398 -2.96 -7.14 32.28
C LEU A 398 -4.12 -7.05 31.27
N LEU A 399 -3.87 -6.52 30.06
CA LEU A 399 -4.83 -6.52 28.95
C LEU A 399 -4.43 -7.52 27.88
N CYS A 400 -5.28 -8.51 27.66
CA CYS A 400 -5.06 -9.54 26.64
C CYS A 400 -6.20 -9.49 25.61
N PRO A 401 -5.90 -9.30 24.31
CA PRO A 401 -6.90 -9.49 23.26
C PRO A 401 -7.30 -10.96 23.19
N SER A 402 -8.52 -11.22 22.75
CA SER A 402 -9.03 -12.58 22.59
C SER A 402 -8.33 -13.30 21.45
N ASN A 403 -7.76 -14.47 21.72
CA ASN A 403 -7.15 -15.31 20.68
C ASN A 403 -8.18 -15.84 19.66
N ALA A 404 -9.48 -15.81 20.00
CA ALA A 404 -10.55 -16.28 19.13
C ALA A 404 -11.03 -15.23 18.13
N ILE A 405 -10.65 -13.96 18.32
CA ILE A 405 -11.13 -12.84 17.51
C ILE A 405 -9.95 -12.06 16.98
N GLN A 406 -9.92 -11.90 15.66
CA GLN A 406 -9.03 -10.96 15.00
C GLN A 406 -9.81 -9.72 14.57
N VAL A 407 -9.30 -8.56 14.95
CA VAL A 407 -9.81 -7.26 14.50
C VAL A 407 -8.71 -6.63 13.67
N ASP A 408 -9.02 -6.33 12.41
CA ASP A 408 -8.12 -5.66 11.48
C ASP A 408 -8.68 -4.28 11.13
N GLY A 409 -7.80 -3.28 11.02
CA GLY A 409 -8.20 -1.92 10.68
C GLY A 409 -7.13 -0.86 10.93
N PHE A 410 -7.45 0.36 10.53
CA PHE A 410 -6.59 1.55 10.57
C PHE A 410 -7.39 2.81 10.97
N SER A 411 -8.18 2.68 12.04
CA SER A 411 -9.04 3.75 12.57
C SER A 411 -8.24 4.77 13.38
N GLY A 412 -8.64 6.05 13.33
CA GLY A 412 -8.05 7.11 14.16
C GLY A 412 -6.66 7.61 13.74
N LEU A 413 -6.12 7.07 12.65
CA LEU A 413 -4.76 7.33 12.18
C LEU A 413 -4.71 8.11 10.86
N SER A 414 -5.85 8.65 10.40
CA SER A 414 -5.96 9.41 9.15
C SER A 414 -4.99 10.58 9.03
N HIS A 415 -4.68 11.23 10.15
CA HIS A 415 -3.75 12.35 10.25
C HIS A 415 -2.34 12.06 9.74
N ILE A 416 -1.88 10.79 9.73
CA ILE A 416 -0.55 10.42 9.24
C ILE A 416 -0.40 10.60 7.72
N PHE A 417 -1.52 10.61 7.00
CA PHE A 417 -1.55 10.81 5.57
C PHE A 417 -1.59 12.28 5.17
N ARG A 418 -1.65 13.21 6.13
CA ARG A 418 -1.50 14.65 5.88
C ARG A 418 -0.17 14.90 5.16
N PRO A 419 -0.09 15.85 4.22
CA PRO A 419 1.16 16.13 3.51
C PRO A 419 2.31 16.59 4.41
N VAL A 420 2.02 17.14 5.58
CA VAL A 420 3.04 17.46 6.60
C VAL A 420 3.78 16.21 7.11
N TRP A 421 3.13 15.05 7.08
CA TRP A 421 3.71 13.75 7.45
C TRP A 421 4.18 12.95 6.23
N SER A 422 3.28 12.83 5.25
CA SER A 422 3.39 12.01 4.03
C SER A 422 3.53 12.91 2.80
N SER A 423 4.63 13.67 2.75
CA SER A 423 4.81 14.79 1.82
C SER A 423 4.80 14.42 0.34
N ASN A 424 5.31 13.23 -0.01
CA ASN A 424 5.39 12.74 -1.38
C ASN A 424 4.33 11.68 -1.72
N LEU A 425 3.47 11.30 -0.78
CA LEU A 425 2.54 10.18 -0.97
C LEU A 425 1.48 10.53 -2.03
N GLN A 426 1.43 9.71 -3.08
CA GLN A 426 0.53 9.90 -4.22
C GLN A 426 -0.32 8.64 -4.49
N SER A 427 0.14 7.46 -4.06
CA SER A 427 -0.61 6.21 -4.22
C SER A 427 -0.64 5.44 -2.90
N LEU A 428 -1.85 5.07 -2.47
CA LEU A 428 -2.09 4.39 -1.19
C LEU A 428 -3.02 3.20 -1.39
N ARG A 429 -2.60 2.01 -0.95
CA ARG A 429 -3.46 0.83 -0.81
C ARG A 429 -3.53 0.45 0.67
N ILE A 430 -4.73 0.53 1.25
CA ILE A 430 -4.92 0.45 2.70
C ILE A 430 -6.32 -0.03 3.07
N HIS A 431 -6.45 -0.59 4.27
CA HIS A 431 -7.72 -1.05 4.83
C HIS A 431 -8.84 0.01 4.79
N HIS A 432 -10.04 -0.40 4.37
CA HIS A 432 -11.19 0.49 4.16
C HIS A 432 -11.60 1.31 5.40
N SER A 433 -11.32 0.79 6.60
CA SER A 433 -11.56 1.46 7.89
C SER A 433 -10.92 2.85 7.99
N LEU A 434 -9.89 3.15 7.20
CA LEU A 434 -9.31 4.50 7.12
C LEU A 434 -10.39 5.56 6.79
N VAL A 435 -11.29 5.21 5.88
CA VAL A 435 -12.40 6.06 5.42
C VAL A 435 -13.68 5.76 6.20
N THR A 436 -13.95 4.49 6.48
CA THR A 436 -15.26 4.09 7.03
C THR A 436 -15.32 4.08 8.55
N ASN A 437 -14.16 4.05 9.22
CA ASN A 437 -14.04 3.79 10.66
C ASN A 437 -14.79 2.51 11.10
N ILE A 438 -14.99 1.57 10.18
CA ILE A 438 -15.58 0.24 10.42
C ILE A 438 -14.42 -0.75 10.23
N PRO A 439 -14.02 -1.50 11.27
CA PRO A 439 -12.95 -2.50 11.17
C PRO A 439 -13.49 -3.80 10.56
N THR A 440 -12.57 -4.66 10.13
CA THR A 440 -12.91 -6.04 9.73
C THR A 440 -12.77 -6.95 10.94
N LEU A 441 -13.85 -7.68 11.24
CA LEU A 441 -13.92 -8.64 12.32
C LEU A 441 -13.82 -10.06 11.73
N ARG A 442 -12.89 -10.88 12.25
CA ARG A 442 -12.77 -12.29 11.90
C ARG A 442 -12.88 -13.12 13.17
N CYS A 443 -13.87 -14.00 13.21
CA CYS A 443 -14.14 -14.88 14.34
C CYS A 443 -14.55 -16.26 13.81
N SER A 444 -13.94 -17.33 14.32
CA SER A 444 -14.28 -18.70 13.91
C SER A 444 -15.71 -19.12 14.28
N ARG A 445 -16.37 -18.38 15.18
CA ARG A 445 -17.74 -18.66 15.66
C ARG A 445 -18.84 -17.92 14.89
N TYR A 446 -18.48 -16.97 14.02
CA TYR A 446 -19.43 -16.15 13.28
C TYR A 446 -19.11 -16.21 11.80
N SER A 447 -20.15 -16.22 10.96
CA SER A 447 -20.01 -16.06 9.52
C SER A 447 -19.46 -14.67 9.17
N SER A 448 -18.98 -14.50 7.93
CA SER A 448 -18.48 -13.22 7.44
C SER A 448 -19.54 -12.12 7.56
N VAL A 449 -20.79 -12.44 7.20
CA VAL A 449 -21.92 -11.48 7.22
C VAL A 449 -22.30 -11.09 8.66
N GLU A 450 -22.34 -12.04 9.58
CA GLU A 450 -22.58 -11.76 11.02
C GLU A 450 -21.44 -10.90 11.59
N SER A 451 -20.20 -11.16 11.18
CA SER A 451 -19.05 -10.37 11.62
C SER A 451 -19.11 -8.94 11.11
N THR A 452 -19.55 -8.73 9.85
CA THR A 452 -19.83 -7.40 9.30
C THR A 452 -20.94 -6.69 10.06
N TYR A 453 -22.02 -7.40 10.41
CA TYR A 453 -23.12 -6.84 11.21
C TYR A 453 -22.62 -6.31 12.55
N LEU A 454 -21.83 -7.11 13.28
CA LEU A 454 -21.25 -6.72 14.57
C LEU A 454 -20.29 -5.53 14.43
N ALA A 455 -19.50 -5.50 13.36
CA ALA A 455 -18.59 -4.40 13.06
C ALA A 455 -19.35 -3.07 12.84
N GLU A 456 -20.42 -3.08 12.03
CA GLU A 456 -21.25 -1.90 11.76
C GLU A 456 -22.05 -1.43 12.98
N THR A 457 -22.60 -2.36 13.78
CA THR A 457 -23.55 -2.03 14.86
C THR A 457 -22.89 -1.78 16.22
N GLN A 458 -21.82 -2.51 16.56
CA GLN A 458 -21.22 -2.45 17.90
C GLN A 458 -19.85 -1.78 17.91
N LEU A 459 -18.96 -2.17 16.99
CA LEU A 459 -17.58 -1.65 16.99
C LEU A 459 -17.53 -0.21 16.46
N HIS A 460 -18.22 0.08 15.34
CA HIS A 460 -18.20 1.40 14.72
C HIS A 460 -18.66 2.51 15.68
N ALA A 461 -19.74 2.29 16.44
CA ALA A 461 -20.24 3.30 17.37
C ALA A 461 -19.20 3.70 18.42
N ARG A 462 -18.48 2.73 18.99
CA ARG A 462 -17.41 2.95 19.95
C ARG A 462 -16.18 3.62 19.31
N LEU A 463 -15.79 3.16 18.13
CA LEU A 463 -14.70 3.76 17.38
C LEU A 463 -14.99 5.19 16.93
N ASN A 464 -16.25 5.53 16.64
CA ASN A 464 -16.62 6.89 16.28
C ASN A 464 -16.59 7.85 17.49
N LEU A 465 -16.84 7.34 18.71
CA LEU A 465 -16.65 8.10 19.94
C LEU A 465 -15.16 8.34 20.24
N ALA A 466 -14.29 7.39 19.93
CA ALA A 466 -12.85 7.49 20.15
C ALA A 466 -12.12 8.27 19.05
N TYR A 467 -12.58 8.12 17.80
CA TYR A 467 -11.93 8.58 16.58
C TYR A 467 -12.95 9.15 15.58
N PRO A 468 -13.55 10.31 15.88
CA PRO A 468 -14.61 10.89 15.04
C PRO A 468 -14.12 11.42 13.67
N LEU A 469 -12.81 11.49 13.44
CA LEU A 469 -12.21 12.06 12.22
C LEU A 469 -11.69 10.97 11.29
N ALA A 470 -12.53 10.56 10.34
CA ALA A 470 -12.12 9.68 9.24
C ALA A 470 -11.31 10.43 8.18
N PHE A 471 -10.64 9.67 7.30
CA PHE A 471 -9.93 10.25 6.16
C PHE A 471 -10.91 10.82 5.13
N VAL A 472 -10.60 12.01 4.63
CA VAL A 472 -11.33 12.69 3.56
C VAL A 472 -10.36 13.07 2.44
N PRO A 473 -10.80 13.20 1.17
CA PRO A 473 -9.90 13.45 0.05
C PRO A 473 -9.00 14.68 0.23
N ASP A 474 -9.53 15.78 0.78
CA ASP A 474 -8.78 17.02 0.98
C ASP A 474 -7.79 16.98 2.14
N MET A 475 -7.80 15.89 2.93
CA MET A 475 -6.78 15.65 3.94
C MET A 475 -5.40 15.46 3.29
N ASN A 476 -5.33 14.91 2.08
CA ASN A 476 -4.13 14.90 1.25
C ASN A 476 -4.45 15.14 -0.24
N PRO A 477 -4.38 16.40 -0.71
CA PRO A 477 -4.67 16.74 -2.11
C PRO A 477 -3.61 16.22 -3.11
N ARG A 478 -2.48 15.69 -2.63
CA ARG A 478 -1.44 15.07 -3.49
C ARG A 478 -1.74 13.60 -3.81
N LEU A 479 -2.67 12.97 -3.07
CA LEU A 479 -3.02 11.58 -3.31
C LEU A 479 -3.81 11.46 -4.63
N GLU A 480 -3.24 10.79 -5.63
CA GLU A 480 -3.87 10.57 -6.95
C GLU A 480 -4.62 9.22 -6.99
N SER A 481 -4.14 8.22 -6.25
CA SER A 481 -4.72 6.88 -6.22
C SER A 481 -4.91 6.35 -4.80
N LEU A 482 -6.12 5.85 -4.52
CA LEU A 482 -6.49 5.21 -3.27
C LEU A 482 -7.14 3.85 -3.58
N THR A 483 -6.63 2.81 -2.95
CA THR A 483 -7.23 1.47 -2.99
C THR A 483 -7.66 1.11 -1.58
N LEU A 484 -8.97 0.94 -1.38
CA LEU A 484 -9.55 0.49 -0.12
C LEU A 484 -9.67 -1.03 -0.15
N THR A 485 -8.95 -1.70 0.74
CA THR A 485 -8.89 -3.15 0.86
C THR A 485 -9.88 -3.67 1.91
N CYS A 486 -10.15 -4.98 1.85
CA CYS A 486 -11.04 -5.68 2.78
C CYS A 486 -12.44 -5.07 2.86
N VAL A 487 -12.97 -4.50 1.76
CA VAL A 487 -14.30 -3.91 1.76
C VAL A 487 -15.35 -5.02 1.88
N PRO A 488 -16.22 -5.03 2.90
CA PRO A 488 -17.24 -6.06 3.03
C PRO A 488 -18.18 -6.08 1.81
N ARG A 489 -18.51 -7.28 1.31
CA ARG A 489 -19.48 -7.44 0.19
C ARG A 489 -20.88 -6.97 0.56
N HIS A 490 -21.25 -7.19 1.81
CA HIS A 490 -22.55 -6.90 2.36
C HIS A 490 -22.46 -5.72 3.31
N SER A 491 -23.51 -4.91 3.35
CA SER A 491 -23.62 -3.77 4.26
C SER A 491 -25.02 -3.73 4.84
N PHE A 492 -25.12 -3.34 6.10
CA PHE A 492 -26.40 -3.10 6.79
C PHE A 492 -26.88 -1.66 6.69
N GLY A 493 -26.09 -0.83 6.00
CA GLY A 493 -26.47 0.48 5.48
C GLY A 493 -25.42 1.54 5.77
N LEU A 494 -24.68 1.39 6.87
CA LEU A 494 -23.75 2.40 7.34
C LEU A 494 -22.50 2.45 6.47
N LEU A 495 -21.94 1.29 6.12
CA LEU A 495 -20.80 1.19 5.22
C LEU A 495 -21.09 1.87 3.88
N VAL A 496 -22.22 1.53 3.24
CA VAL A 496 -22.64 2.15 1.97
C VAL A 496 -22.84 3.67 2.12
N LYS A 497 -23.46 4.12 3.20
CA LYS A 497 -23.67 5.56 3.47
C LYS A 497 -22.35 6.32 3.55
N ILE A 498 -21.36 5.78 4.26
CA ILE A 498 -20.05 6.43 4.42
C ILE A 498 -19.29 6.45 3.08
N LEU A 499 -19.31 5.34 2.34
CA LEU A 499 -18.67 5.28 1.01
C LEU A 499 -19.30 6.27 0.02
N ILE A 500 -20.63 6.43 0.04
CA ILE A 500 -21.31 7.45 -0.78
C ILE A 500 -20.85 8.85 -0.38
N SER A 501 -20.81 9.15 0.93
CA SER A 501 -20.34 10.46 1.41
C SER A 501 -18.91 10.75 0.97
N PHE A 502 -18.03 9.74 1.01
CA PHE A 502 -16.67 9.86 0.51
C PHE A 502 -16.62 10.12 -1.01
N LEU A 503 -17.45 9.42 -1.80
CA LEU A 503 -17.57 9.65 -3.25
C LEU A 503 -18.10 11.05 -3.58
N GLN A 504 -19.02 11.58 -2.78
CA GLN A 504 -19.48 12.97 -2.90
C GLN A 504 -18.35 13.96 -2.61
N GLN A 505 -17.53 13.72 -1.58
CA GLN A 505 -16.35 14.53 -1.30
C GLN A 505 -15.33 14.51 -2.44
N LEU A 506 -15.19 13.38 -3.14
CA LEU A 506 -14.34 13.30 -4.34
C LEU A 506 -14.83 14.18 -5.48
N GLY A 507 -16.15 14.20 -5.71
CA GLY A 507 -16.78 15.11 -6.66
C GLY A 507 -16.58 16.59 -6.28
N LEU A 508 -16.65 16.92 -4.99
CA LEU A 508 -16.39 18.28 -4.50
C LEU A 508 -14.93 18.70 -4.74
N GLN A 509 -13.96 17.86 -4.35
CA GLN A 509 -12.54 18.11 -4.60
C GLN A 509 -12.26 18.31 -6.10
N GLU A 510 -12.83 17.47 -6.97
CA GLU A 510 -12.70 17.63 -8.42
C GLU A 510 -13.26 18.96 -8.93
N SER A 511 -14.43 19.40 -8.44
CA SER A 511 -15.00 20.70 -8.83
C SER A 511 -14.09 21.85 -8.42
N TYR A 512 -13.60 21.85 -7.17
CA TYR A 512 -12.70 22.88 -6.68
C TYR A 512 -11.41 22.95 -7.51
N VAL A 513 -10.73 21.82 -7.73
CA VAL A 513 -9.51 21.77 -8.55
C VAL A 513 -9.78 22.26 -9.98
N THR A 514 -10.95 21.94 -10.55
CA THR A 514 -11.33 22.40 -11.90
C THR A 514 -11.59 23.90 -11.95
N GLU A 515 -12.27 24.45 -10.95
CA GLU A 515 -12.55 25.89 -10.82
C GLU A 515 -11.27 26.69 -10.61
N THR A 516 -10.37 26.23 -9.73
CA THR A 516 -9.05 26.84 -9.52
C THR A 516 -8.22 26.80 -10.80
N ASN A 517 -8.20 25.68 -11.53
CA ASN A 517 -7.49 25.58 -12.82
C ASN A 517 -8.03 26.58 -13.86
N LYS A 518 -9.35 26.74 -13.95
CA LYS A 518 -9.97 27.73 -14.85
C LYS A 518 -9.58 29.16 -14.46
N ALA A 519 -9.61 29.48 -13.18
CA ALA A 519 -9.21 30.79 -12.67
C ALA A 519 -7.73 31.09 -12.95
N GLU A 520 -6.84 30.12 -12.75
CA GLU A 520 -5.39 30.25 -13.05
C GLU A 520 -5.11 30.35 -14.55
N ALA A 521 -5.89 29.69 -15.40
CA ALA A 521 -5.77 29.81 -16.85
C ALA A 521 -6.16 31.20 -17.37
N SER A 522 -7.03 31.92 -16.64
CA SER A 522 -7.44 33.30 -16.97
C SER A 522 -6.47 34.37 -16.44
N ARG A 523 -5.47 34.02 -15.64
CA ARG A 523 -4.50 35.00 -15.10
C ARG A 523 -3.44 35.37 -16.16
N PRO A 524 -3.08 36.65 -16.30
CA PRO A 524 -1.99 37.06 -17.17
C PRO A 524 -0.64 36.61 -16.58
N GLY A 525 0.05 35.70 -17.27
CA GLY A 525 1.36 35.17 -16.85
C GLY A 525 1.49 33.66 -17.06
N LYS A 526 2.49 33.06 -16.40
CA LYS A 526 2.69 31.60 -16.41
C LYS A 526 1.73 30.96 -15.40
N SER A 527 0.78 30.16 -15.88
CA SER A 527 -0.18 29.46 -15.00
C SER A 527 0.54 28.60 -13.97
N LEU A 528 0.10 28.70 -12.72
CA LEU A 528 0.60 27.85 -11.64
C LEU A 528 0.19 26.40 -11.89
N ARG A 529 1.07 25.46 -11.55
CA ARG A 529 0.73 24.03 -11.62
C ARG A 529 -0.10 23.66 -10.41
N LEU A 530 -1.18 22.91 -10.62
CA LEU A 530 -2.00 22.35 -9.55
C LEU A 530 -1.75 20.86 -9.42
N VAL A 531 -1.87 20.35 -8.20
CA VAL A 531 -2.00 18.91 -7.96
C VAL A 531 -3.37 18.43 -8.44
N ARG A 532 -3.45 17.16 -8.81
CA ARG A 532 -4.67 16.61 -9.40
C ARG A 532 -5.74 16.23 -8.39
N GLY A 533 -5.39 16.03 -7.12
CA GLY A 533 -6.30 15.37 -6.17
C GLY A 533 -6.53 13.90 -6.54
N LEU A 534 -7.46 13.25 -5.84
CA LEU A 534 -7.75 11.84 -6.06
C LEU A 534 -8.46 11.65 -7.39
N ARG A 535 -7.93 10.76 -8.23
CA ARG A 535 -8.45 10.44 -9.57
C ARG A 535 -8.72 8.96 -9.80
N ASN A 536 -8.13 8.11 -8.97
CA ASN A 536 -8.31 6.65 -9.04
C ASN A 536 -8.73 6.11 -7.67
N LEU A 537 -9.92 5.53 -7.60
CA LEU A 537 -10.43 4.84 -6.41
C LEU A 537 -10.68 3.38 -6.78
N THR A 538 -10.04 2.46 -6.08
CA THR A 538 -10.28 1.02 -6.20
C THR A 538 -10.87 0.50 -4.91
N LEU A 539 -11.97 -0.25 -4.99
CA LEU A 539 -12.56 -0.97 -3.87
C LEU A 539 -12.28 -2.46 -4.08
N GLU A 540 -11.50 -3.05 -3.18
CA GLU A 540 -11.23 -4.49 -3.17
C GLU A 540 -12.19 -5.16 -2.20
N MET A 541 -13.17 -5.87 -2.76
CA MET A 541 -14.21 -6.55 -2.01
C MET A 541 -13.66 -7.84 -1.41
N GLU A 542 -13.96 -8.13 -0.15
CA GLU A 542 -13.65 -9.42 0.49
C GLU A 542 -14.18 -10.59 -0.35
N PRO A 543 -13.55 -11.78 -0.33
CA PRO A 543 -14.00 -12.90 -1.16
C PRO A 543 -15.37 -13.39 -0.69
N GLU A 544 -16.17 -13.92 -1.60
CA GLU A 544 -17.47 -14.49 -1.25
C GLU A 544 -17.19 -15.79 -0.49
N SER A 545 -17.48 -15.80 0.82
CA SER A 545 -17.44 -17.05 1.57
C SER A 545 -18.54 -17.94 1.02
N LEU A 546 -18.19 -18.92 0.18
CA LEU A 546 -19.03 -20.10 -0.03
C LEU A 546 -19.36 -20.60 1.38
N ASN A 547 -20.65 -20.63 1.73
CA ASN A 547 -21.08 -21.02 3.06
C ASN A 547 -20.37 -22.33 3.41
N ARG A 548 -19.58 -22.31 4.49
CA ARG A 548 -18.89 -23.52 4.95
C ARG A 548 -19.90 -24.63 5.26
N ASP A 549 -21.12 -24.24 5.60
CA ASP A 549 -22.26 -25.12 5.79
C ASP A 549 -22.61 -25.90 4.50
N ASP A 550 -22.47 -25.32 3.30
CA ASP A 550 -22.72 -26.05 2.05
C ASP A 550 -21.59 -27.06 1.75
N ALA A 551 -20.35 -26.73 2.08
CA ALA A 551 -19.19 -27.60 1.88
C ALA A 551 -19.12 -28.73 2.92
N GLU A 552 -19.46 -28.47 4.18
CA GLU A 552 -19.57 -29.49 5.23
C GLU A 552 -20.79 -30.37 5.01
N HIS A 553 -21.94 -29.81 4.57
CA HIS A 553 -23.08 -30.63 4.14
C HIS A 553 -22.73 -31.53 2.94
N LEU A 554 -22.02 -31.02 1.94
CA LEU A 554 -21.52 -31.81 0.80
C LEU A 554 -20.50 -32.90 1.19
N MET A 555 -19.70 -32.69 2.25
CA MET A 555 -18.71 -33.65 2.73
C MET A 555 -19.29 -34.67 3.72
N THR A 556 -20.51 -34.46 4.21
CA THR A 556 -21.29 -35.42 5.01
C THR A 556 -22.29 -36.24 4.18
N PHE A 557 -22.27 -36.13 2.85
CA PHE A 557 -23.21 -36.82 1.94
C PHE A 557 -22.90 -38.30 1.66
N ASP A 558 -22.05 -38.93 2.46
CA ASP A 558 -21.93 -40.38 2.54
C ASP A 558 -22.08 -40.81 4.01
N GLU A 559 -22.97 -41.79 4.25
CA GLU A 559 -23.32 -42.37 5.55
C GLU A 559 -24.40 -41.65 6.37
N THR A 560 -25.64 -41.57 5.86
CA THR A 560 -26.83 -42.08 6.59
C THR A 560 -28.12 -41.96 5.78
N GLN A 561 -28.98 -42.95 5.99
CA GLN A 561 -30.17 -43.28 5.21
C GLN A 561 -31.21 -42.16 5.11
N TYR A 562 -31.80 -42.05 3.92
CA TYR A 562 -33.10 -41.43 3.68
C TYR A 562 -34.14 -41.87 4.71
N SER A 563 -34.73 -40.92 5.44
CA SER A 563 -36.05 -41.07 6.06
C SER A 563 -36.93 -39.89 5.65
N PHE A 564 -37.94 -40.20 4.85
CA PHE A 564 -38.82 -39.26 4.14
C PHE A 564 -40.15 -39.03 4.89
N PHE A 565 -40.24 -39.33 6.19
CA PHE A 565 -41.48 -39.18 6.96
C PHE A 565 -41.34 -38.18 8.09
N ASP A 566 -42.23 -37.19 8.04
CA ASP A 566 -42.49 -36.16 9.03
C ASP A 566 -42.43 -36.68 10.48
N SER A 567 -41.61 -36.03 11.28
CA SER A 567 -41.81 -35.95 12.73
C SER A 567 -41.61 -34.48 13.12
N PRO A 568 -42.58 -33.83 13.78
CA PRO A 568 -42.41 -32.45 14.19
C PRO A 568 -41.31 -32.42 15.24
N MET A 569 -40.13 -31.91 14.89
CA MET A 569 -39.13 -31.56 15.88
C MET A 569 -39.74 -30.49 16.77
N GLU A 570 -39.98 -30.84 18.04
CA GLU A 570 -40.14 -29.85 19.10
C GLU A 570 -38.94 -28.91 19.03
N GLU A 571 -39.21 -27.63 18.71
CA GLU A 571 -38.26 -26.54 18.80
C GLU A 571 -37.80 -26.42 20.25
N THR A 572 -36.70 -27.09 20.57
CA THR A 572 -35.96 -26.84 21.79
C THR A 572 -35.47 -25.40 21.70
N PRO A 573 -35.77 -24.52 22.67
CA PRO A 573 -35.37 -23.12 22.58
C PRO A 573 -33.84 -23.05 22.50
N LEU A 574 -33.35 -22.60 21.35
CA LEU A 574 -31.92 -22.36 21.10
C LEU A 574 -31.39 -21.45 22.21
N SER A 575 -30.57 -22.01 23.09
CA SER A 575 -29.89 -21.26 24.15
C SER A 575 -29.17 -20.04 23.56
N PRO A 576 -29.22 -18.86 24.20
CA PRO A 576 -28.60 -17.65 23.68
C PRO A 576 -27.11 -17.87 23.46
N ARG A 577 -26.60 -17.52 22.27
CA ARG A 577 -25.17 -17.60 21.96
C ARG A 577 -24.41 -16.73 22.99
N PRO A 578 -23.36 -17.26 23.63
CA PRO A 578 -22.64 -16.54 24.67
C PRO A 578 -21.94 -15.31 24.10
N ALA A 579 -21.93 -14.21 24.86
CA ALA A 579 -21.12 -13.04 24.54
C ALA A 579 -19.64 -13.43 24.44
N LEU A 580 -18.92 -12.85 23.49
CA LEU A 580 -17.46 -13.01 23.40
C LEU A 580 -16.78 -11.77 23.97
N ASP A 581 -15.80 -11.99 24.83
CA ASP A 581 -14.85 -10.96 25.22
C ASP A 581 -13.90 -10.68 24.04
N LEU A 582 -13.82 -9.42 23.62
CA LEU A 582 -12.82 -8.94 22.65
C LEU A 582 -11.45 -8.80 23.31
N TRP A 583 -11.46 -8.36 24.57
CA TRP A 583 -10.28 -8.23 25.40
C TRP A 583 -10.68 -8.42 26.86
N THR A 584 -9.73 -8.87 27.67
CA THR A 584 -9.93 -9.15 29.10
C THR A 584 -9.14 -8.17 29.95
N CYS A 585 -9.69 -7.84 31.11
CA CYS A 585 -9.05 -7.04 32.15
C CYS A 585 -8.71 -7.97 33.33
N PRO A 586 -7.64 -7.73 34.10
CA PRO A 586 -7.26 -8.59 35.22
C PRO A 586 -8.34 -8.62 36.29
N ASP A 587 -8.34 -9.70 37.07
CA ASP A 587 -9.25 -9.83 38.20
C ASP A 587 -9.03 -8.73 39.24
N LYS A 588 -10.10 -8.33 39.94
CA LYS A 588 -10.04 -7.20 40.89
C LYS A 588 -9.00 -7.40 42.01
N SER A 589 -8.64 -8.64 42.32
CA SER A 589 -7.61 -9.00 43.29
C SER A 589 -6.16 -8.75 42.81
N GLN A 590 -5.96 -8.51 41.52
CA GLN A 590 -4.67 -8.17 40.90
C GLN A 590 -4.53 -6.68 40.57
N LEU A 591 -5.55 -5.87 40.89
CA LEU A 591 -5.50 -4.41 40.69
C LEU A 591 -4.47 -3.80 41.65
N ASN A 592 -3.57 -3.00 41.08
CA ASN A 592 -2.69 -2.16 41.88
C ASN A 592 -3.52 -1.13 42.66
N SER A 593 -2.93 -0.57 43.72
CA SER A 593 -3.49 0.62 44.37
C SER A 593 -3.72 1.71 43.31
N PRO A 594 -4.81 2.52 43.41
CA PRO A 594 -5.06 3.59 42.46
C PRO A 594 -3.81 4.46 42.29
N LEU A 595 -3.44 4.76 41.05
CA LEU A 595 -2.28 5.59 40.79
C LEU A 595 -2.47 6.97 41.43
N THR A 596 -1.39 7.48 42.01
CA THR A 596 -1.36 8.86 42.52
C THR A 596 -1.45 9.83 41.35
N THR A 597 -2.47 10.70 41.39
CA THR A 597 -2.61 11.79 40.44
C THR A 597 -1.62 12.91 40.74
N VAL A 598 -1.02 13.47 39.71
CA VAL A 598 -0.07 14.59 39.78
C VAL A 598 -0.66 15.84 39.14
N GLN A 599 0.00 16.97 39.31
CA GLN A 599 -0.30 18.18 38.56
C GLN A 599 0.39 18.17 37.19
N PRO A 600 -0.19 18.81 36.16
CA PRO A 600 0.35 18.78 34.80
C PRO A 600 1.73 19.42 34.66
N TRP A 601 2.19 20.23 35.61
CA TRP A 601 3.52 20.88 35.62
C TRP A 601 4.57 20.16 36.49
N ASP A 602 4.24 19.01 37.08
CA ASP A 602 5.15 18.30 37.99
C ASP A 602 6.35 17.65 37.27
N ALA A 603 6.26 17.42 35.96
CA ALA A 603 7.36 16.96 35.13
C ALA A 603 7.18 17.47 33.68
N TYR A 604 7.97 16.97 32.72
CA TYR A 604 7.84 17.42 31.33
C TYR A 604 6.43 17.13 30.80
N ASN A 605 5.73 18.20 30.42
CA ASN A 605 4.43 18.17 29.78
C ASN A 605 4.45 19.20 28.65
N PRO A 606 4.16 18.79 27.39
CA PRO A 606 3.84 19.77 26.36
C PRO A 606 2.59 20.53 26.82
N MET A 607 2.76 21.75 27.35
CA MET A 607 1.65 22.47 27.98
C MET A 607 0.50 22.76 27.00
N PRO A 608 -0.77 22.51 27.37
CA PRO A 608 -1.93 23.10 26.69
C PRO A 608 -1.97 24.61 26.99
N ARG A 609 -1.95 25.47 25.97
CA ARG A 609 -2.16 26.93 26.12
C ARG A 609 -3.63 27.36 26.10
N THR A 610 -4.56 26.54 26.58
CA THR A 610 -6.00 26.88 26.52
C THR A 610 -6.54 27.36 27.88
N SER A 611 -7.08 28.58 27.89
CA SER A 611 -7.70 29.25 29.06
C SER A 611 -9.11 28.73 29.38
N ASP A 612 -9.74 27.98 28.48
CA ASP A 612 -11.19 27.72 28.50
C ASP A 612 -11.58 26.32 28.99
N ARG A 613 -10.62 25.51 29.47
CA ARG A 613 -10.90 24.16 29.97
C ARG A 613 -10.83 24.12 31.48
N ASP A 614 -11.80 23.45 32.10
CA ASP A 614 -11.83 23.21 33.54
C ASP A 614 -10.76 22.15 33.91
N THR A 615 -9.51 22.60 33.93
CA THR A 615 -8.31 21.79 34.18
C THR A 615 -8.33 21.07 35.52
N MET A 616 -9.21 21.47 36.45
CA MET A 616 -9.35 20.86 37.78
C MET A 616 -9.97 19.45 37.75
N LYS A 617 -10.65 19.06 36.66
CA LYS A 617 -11.30 17.74 36.53
C LYS A 617 -10.48 16.73 35.75
N ASP A 618 -9.45 17.18 35.04
CA ASP A 618 -8.53 16.32 34.31
C ASP A 618 -7.54 15.68 35.28
N GLN A 619 -7.35 14.36 35.17
CA GLN A 619 -6.38 13.62 35.98
C GLN A 619 -5.10 13.38 35.18
N TRP A 620 -3.96 13.43 35.87
CA TRP A 620 -2.64 13.28 35.27
C TRP A 620 -1.81 12.31 36.10
N VAL A 621 -0.91 11.57 35.44
CA VAL A 621 -0.03 10.61 36.11
C VAL A 621 1.41 10.79 35.65
N LEU A 622 2.34 10.55 36.58
CA LEU A 622 3.76 10.50 36.26
C LEU A 622 4.09 9.16 35.57
N HIS A 623 4.85 9.24 34.48
CA HIS A 623 5.35 8.09 33.75
C HIS A 623 6.86 8.24 33.51
N GLN A 624 7.60 7.17 33.79
CA GLN A 624 9.01 7.07 33.43
C GLN A 624 9.12 6.23 32.16
N PRO A 625 9.63 6.80 31.07
CA PRO A 625 9.87 6.04 29.84
C PRO A 625 10.82 4.86 30.05
N GLU A 626 10.61 3.77 29.29
CA GLU A 626 11.34 2.50 29.41
C GLU A 626 12.85 2.59 29.08
N ASP A 627 13.29 3.67 28.44
CA ASP A 627 14.67 3.86 28.01
C ASP A 627 15.62 4.24 29.15
N GLY A 628 15.08 4.57 30.34
CA GLY A 628 15.82 4.90 31.57
C GLY A 628 16.71 6.15 31.48
N ARG A 629 16.74 6.81 30.32
CA ARG A 629 17.56 8.00 30.01
C ARG A 629 16.73 9.27 29.87
N SER A 630 15.44 9.13 29.56
CA SER A 630 14.52 10.26 29.44
C SER A 630 14.03 10.71 30.81
N ASP A 631 13.89 12.02 31.00
CA ASP A 631 13.25 12.57 32.20
C ASP A 631 11.82 12.06 32.34
N ALA A 632 11.29 12.05 33.57
CA ALA A 632 9.90 11.71 33.81
C ALA A 632 8.97 12.65 33.03
N ILE A 633 7.90 12.07 32.48
CA ILE A 633 6.90 12.80 31.70
C ILE A 633 5.55 12.74 32.41
N VAL A 634 4.74 13.78 32.22
CA VAL A 634 3.35 13.80 32.70
C VAL A 634 2.42 13.39 31.56
N VAL A 635 1.57 12.41 31.83
CA VAL A 635 0.64 11.83 30.86
C VAL A 635 -0.79 12.05 31.35
N TRP A 636 -1.67 12.49 30.47
CA TRP A 636 -3.08 12.67 30.79
C TRP A 636 -3.74 11.29 30.99
N ALA A 637 -4.38 11.14 32.14
CA ALA A 637 -5.00 9.91 32.59
C ALA A 637 -6.53 9.95 32.45
N GLY A 638 -7.08 10.85 31.65
CA GLY A 638 -8.52 10.91 31.42
C GLY A 638 -9.26 11.84 32.39
N ASN A 639 -10.59 11.85 32.26
CA ASN A 639 -11.50 12.59 33.12
C ASN A 639 -12.69 11.69 33.48
N PRO A 640 -12.92 11.36 34.76
CA PRO A 640 -13.98 10.47 35.20
C PRO A 640 -15.40 11.02 34.97
N GLU A 641 -15.52 12.35 34.86
CA GLU A 641 -16.78 13.06 34.62
C GLU A 641 -17.00 13.41 33.14
N ALA A 642 -16.10 13.01 32.23
CA ALA A 642 -16.23 13.33 30.81
C ALA A 642 -17.53 12.74 30.24
N PRO A 643 -18.25 13.44 29.34
CA PRO A 643 -19.47 12.88 28.73
C PRO A 643 -19.18 11.68 27.82
N ASN A 644 -17.96 11.58 27.28
CA ASN A 644 -17.55 10.49 26.39
C ASN A 644 -17.16 9.23 27.17
N ASP A 645 -17.89 8.13 26.97
CA ASP A 645 -17.65 6.87 27.67
C ASP A 645 -16.29 6.23 27.35
N VAL A 646 -15.67 6.55 26.22
CA VAL A 646 -14.30 6.11 25.92
C VAL A 646 -13.31 6.79 26.87
N VAL A 647 -13.50 8.09 27.14
CA VAL A 647 -12.63 8.86 28.05
C VAL A 647 -12.77 8.37 29.50
N LYS A 648 -14.00 8.06 29.94
CA LYS A 648 -14.24 7.48 31.27
C LYS A 648 -13.58 6.12 31.41
N LEU A 649 -13.72 5.25 30.41
CA LEU A 649 -13.13 3.91 30.44
C LEU A 649 -11.59 3.99 30.39
N TYR A 650 -11.04 4.87 29.55
CA TYR A 650 -9.60 5.15 29.54
C TYR A 650 -9.11 5.61 30.92
N ASN A 651 -9.83 6.52 31.58
CA ASN A 651 -9.50 6.97 32.92
C ASN A 651 -9.46 5.83 33.93
N TYR A 652 -10.50 5.00 33.95
CA TYR A 652 -10.56 3.83 34.82
C TYR A 652 -9.39 2.86 34.57
N LEU A 653 -9.07 2.56 33.31
CA LEU A 653 -7.98 1.67 32.95
C LEU A 653 -6.60 2.22 33.37
N VAL A 654 -6.38 3.52 33.24
CA VAL A 654 -5.11 4.13 33.66
C VAL A 654 -5.03 4.21 35.18
N ILE A 655 -6.01 4.82 35.85
CA ILE A 655 -5.95 5.13 37.29
C ILE A 655 -6.19 3.92 38.17
N ASN A 656 -7.26 3.16 37.89
CA ASN A 656 -7.67 2.04 38.74
C ASN A 656 -6.96 0.74 38.36
N CYS A 657 -6.70 0.51 37.08
CA CYS A 657 -5.96 -0.69 36.64
C CYS A 657 -4.44 -0.46 36.54
N GLY A 658 -3.97 0.78 36.65
CA GLY A 658 -2.53 1.10 36.66
C GLY A 658 -1.84 0.91 35.31
N LEU A 659 -2.57 0.92 34.21
CA LEU A 659 -2.05 0.61 32.87
C LEU A 659 -1.33 1.82 32.26
N LYS A 660 -0.09 1.60 31.82
CA LYS A 660 0.80 2.65 31.29
C LYS A 660 1.59 2.13 30.08
N GLU A 661 0.93 2.02 28.92
CA GLU A 661 1.53 1.44 27.71
C GLU A 661 1.52 2.43 26.54
N ASP A 662 2.63 2.49 25.80
CA ASP A 662 2.82 3.32 24.60
C ASP A 662 2.46 4.79 24.81
N ALA A 663 3.16 5.45 25.73
CA ALA A 663 3.04 6.90 25.89
C ALA A 663 3.43 7.62 24.58
N GLY A 664 2.61 8.59 24.18
CA GLY A 664 2.83 9.40 22.97
C GLY A 664 1.93 10.62 22.89
N PRO A 665 2.18 11.54 21.94
CA PRO A 665 1.37 12.74 21.77
C PRO A 665 -0.04 12.45 21.27
N VAL A 666 -1.01 13.17 21.83
CA VAL A 666 -2.41 13.10 21.41
C VAL A 666 -2.60 13.53 19.96
N ASN A 667 -3.37 12.76 19.19
CA ASN A 667 -3.73 13.12 17.81
C ASN A 667 -5.06 13.89 17.74
N LEU A 668 -5.36 14.48 16.57
CA LEU A 668 -6.55 15.34 16.40
C LEU A 668 -7.88 14.59 16.62
N ALA A 669 -7.95 13.31 16.28
CA ALA A 669 -9.16 12.52 16.48
C ALA A 669 -9.44 12.33 17.99
N GLN A 670 -8.39 12.06 18.76
CA GLN A 670 -8.47 11.94 20.22
C GLN A 670 -8.78 13.27 20.89
N GLN A 671 -8.25 14.38 20.38
CA GLN A 671 -8.61 15.72 20.85
C GLN A 671 -10.11 16.00 20.66
N LYS A 672 -10.66 15.66 19.49
CA LYS A 672 -12.11 15.79 19.22
C LYS A 672 -12.96 14.86 20.08
N ALA A 673 -12.44 13.70 20.46
CA ALA A 673 -13.10 12.79 21.40
C ALA A 673 -13.12 13.33 22.85
N GLY A 674 -12.28 14.32 23.18
CA GLY A 674 -12.23 14.94 24.50
C GLY A 674 -10.90 14.79 25.24
N ALA A 675 -9.81 14.39 24.59
CA ALA A 675 -8.48 14.53 25.15
C ALA A 675 -8.02 16.01 25.07
N PRO A 676 -7.24 16.52 26.06
CA PRO A 676 -6.71 17.88 26.01
C PRO A 676 -5.80 18.09 24.79
N CYS A 677 -5.81 19.30 24.24
CA CYS A 677 -4.85 19.67 23.19
C CYS A 677 -3.42 19.62 23.72
N GLU A 678 -2.48 19.30 22.83
CA GLU A 678 -1.05 19.32 23.11
C GLU A 678 -0.59 18.42 24.29
N CYS A 679 -1.36 17.43 24.74
CA CYS A 679 -0.95 16.54 25.82
C CYS A 679 -0.35 15.19 25.34
N LEU A 680 0.12 14.39 26.30
CA LEU A 680 0.54 13.00 26.09
C LEU A 680 -0.52 12.03 26.66
N ILE A 681 -0.69 10.88 26.02
CA ILE A 681 -1.62 9.81 26.43
C ILE A 681 -0.95 8.43 26.31
N PHE A 682 -1.57 7.41 26.90
CA PHE A 682 -1.21 6.01 26.67
C PHE A 682 -2.00 5.43 25.50
N HIS A 683 -1.39 5.35 24.31
CA HIS A 683 -2.10 5.01 23.07
C HIS A 683 -2.72 3.61 23.11
N THR A 684 -2.01 2.63 23.68
CA THR A 684 -2.50 1.25 23.77
C THR A 684 -3.70 1.15 24.71
N VAL A 685 -3.69 1.88 25.83
CA VAL A 685 -4.84 1.91 26.75
C VAL A 685 -6.06 2.59 26.12
N TRP A 686 -5.84 3.69 25.38
CA TRP A 686 -6.90 4.36 24.62
C TRP A 686 -7.51 3.44 23.56
N LEU A 687 -6.68 2.63 22.89
CA LEU A 687 -7.11 1.66 21.89
C LEU A 687 -8.06 0.61 22.49
N TYR A 688 -7.73 0.03 23.64
CA TYR A 688 -8.63 -0.89 24.33
C TYR A 688 -9.93 -0.20 24.76
N ALA A 689 -9.84 1.03 25.28
CA ALA A 689 -11.02 1.82 25.62
C ALA A 689 -11.90 2.14 24.39
N SER A 690 -11.30 2.24 23.19
CA SER A 690 -12.01 2.53 21.94
C SER A 690 -12.87 1.38 21.41
N LEU A 691 -12.67 0.16 21.93
CA LEU A 691 -13.45 -1.03 21.55
C LEU A 691 -14.35 -1.48 22.71
N PRO A 692 -15.50 -2.09 22.42
CA PRO A 692 -16.29 -2.71 23.48
C PRO A 692 -15.52 -3.88 24.08
N GLN A 693 -15.67 -4.12 25.38
CA GLN A 693 -15.04 -5.27 26.05
C GLN A 693 -15.68 -6.59 25.57
N ARG A 694 -17.00 -6.58 25.37
CA ARG A 694 -17.81 -7.72 24.94
C ARG A 694 -18.59 -7.40 23.68
N ILE A 695 -18.70 -8.39 22.81
CA ILE A 695 -19.60 -8.36 21.65
C ILE A 695 -20.60 -9.50 21.76
N GLN A 696 -21.85 -9.20 21.42
CA GLN A 696 -22.92 -10.19 21.46
C GLN A 696 -23.89 -9.99 20.30
N PRO A 697 -24.05 -10.97 19.40
CA PRO A 697 -25.08 -10.89 18.37
C PRO A 697 -26.47 -11.01 18.99
N PRO A 698 -27.50 -10.43 18.35
CA PRO A 698 -28.88 -10.69 18.72
C PRO A 698 -29.23 -12.18 18.55
N GLN A 699 -30.40 -12.60 19.04
CA GLN A 699 -30.87 -13.98 18.87
C GLN A 699 -30.82 -14.41 17.39
N ALA A 700 -30.43 -15.67 17.14
CA ALA A 700 -30.13 -16.15 15.79
C ALA A 700 -31.28 -15.94 14.79
N ALA A 701 -32.53 -16.12 15.22
CA ALA A 701 -33.71 -15.87 14.40
C ALA A 701 -33.81 -14.39 13.97
N THR A 702 -33.69 -13.46 14.93
CA THR A 702 -33.70 -12.02 14.67
C THR A 702 -32.53 -11.60 13.78
N LEU A 703 -31.33 -12.14 14.00
CA LEU A 703 -30.17 -11.85 13.18
C LEU A 703 -30.36 -12.30 11.73
N GLN A 704 -30.93 -13.49 11.52
CA GLN A 704 -31.23 -13.98 10.18
C GLN A 704 -32.30 -13.14 9.48
N GLU A 705 -33.33 -12.68 10.19
CA GLU A 705 -34.32 -11.75 9.65
C GLU A 705 -33.68 -10.40 9.26
N GLU A 706 -32.80 -9.86 10.10
CA GLU A 706 -32.07 -8.62 9.79
C GLU A 706 -31.13 -8.80 8.60
N ILE A 707 -30.42 -9.92 8.51
CA ILE A 707 -29.59 -10.25 7.36
C ILE A 707 -30.44 -10.34 6.09
N LYS A 708 -31.55 -11.07 6.10
CA LYS A 708 -32.42 -11.23 4.93
C LYS A 708 -33.08 -9.91 4.50
N SER A 709 -33.49 -9.08 5.45
CA SER A 709 -34.25 -7.86 5.16
C SER A 709 -33.38 -6.63 4.88
N LYS A 710 -32.22 -6.49 5.55
CA LYS A 710 -31.41 -5.26 5.52
C LYS A 710 -30.07 -5.40 4.81
N SER A 711 -29.55 -6.61 4.62
CA SER A 711 -28.27 -6.82 3.93
C SER A 711 -28.37 -6.37 2.47
N LYS A 712 -27.46 -5.48 2.06
CA LYS A 712 -27.36 -4.99 0.69
C LYS A 712 -25.96 -5.26 0.14
N ASN A 713 -25.89 -5.69 -1.10
CA ASN A 713 -24.62 -5.80 -1.82
C ASN A 713 -24.05 -4.39 -2.05
N VAL A 714 -22.84 -4.14 -1.54
CA VAL A 714 -22.18 -2.83 -1.57
C VAL A 714 -21.92 -2.38 -3.01
N ALA A 715 -21.37 -3.25 -3.84
CA ALA A 715 -21.04 -2.92 -5.23
C ALA A 715 -22.29 -2.55 -6.04
N ALA A 716 -23.38 -3.32 -5.88
CA ALA A 716 -24.66 -3.04 -6.52
C ALA A 716 -25.26 -1.71 -6.02
N ALA A 717 -25.21 -1.44 -4.72
CA ALA A 717 -25.73 -0.20 -4.14
C ALA A 717 -24.98 1.04 -4.66
N LEU A 718 -23.64 0.99 -4.72
CA LEU A 718 -22.82 2.08 -5.23
C LEU A 718 -23.07 2.34 -6.72
N ARG A 719 -23.16 1.27 -7.54
CA ARG A 719 -23.46 1.39 -8.98
C ARG A 719 -24.85 1.99 -9.23
N ARG A 720 -25.85 1.60 -8.43
CA ARG A 720 -27.23 2.10 -8.56
C ARG A 720 -27.35 3.60 -8.30
N LEU A 721 -26.56 4.14 -7.38
CA LEU A 721 -26.61 5.56 -6.98
C LEU A 721 -25.64 6.45 -7.77
N ARG A 722 -24.85 5.85 -8.68
CA ARG A 722 -23.94 6.59 -9.55
C ARG A 722 -24.71 7.26 -10.67
N VAL A 723 -24.47 8.56 -10.86
CA VAL A 723 -24.98 9.32 -12.01
C VAL A 723 -23.88 9.36 -13.09
N PRO A 724 -24.22 9.15 -14.38
CA PRO A 724 -23.21 9.05 -15.44
C PRO A 724 -22.59 10.40 -15.83
N THR A 725 -23.34 11.51 -15.72
CA THR A 725 -22.90 12.84 -16.16
C THR A 725 -23.06 13.89 -15.07
N ARG A 726 -22.23 14.94 -15.14
CA ARG A 726 -22.24 16.05 -14.17
C ARG A 726 -23.56 16.82 -14.25
N GLU A 727 -24.07 17.05 -15.46
CA GLU A 727 -25.29 17.82 -15.70
C GLU A 727 -26.52 17.12 -15.08
N ALA A 728 -26.59 15.79 -15.21
CA ALA A 728 -27.66 15.00 -14.60
C ALA A 728 -27.58 15.03 -13.07
N PHE A 729 -26.37 15.03 -12.50
CA PHE A 729 -26.18 15.15 -11.05
C PHE A 729 -26.58 16.53 -10.54
N GLU A 730 -26.19 17.60 -11.24
CA GLU A 730 -26.59 18.97 -10.89
C GLU A 730 -28.11 19.17 -11.01
N ALA A 731 -28.77 18.55 -11.99
CA ALA A 731 -30.22 18.55 -12.11
C ALA A 731 -30.89 17.79 -10.95
N ALA A 732 -30.40 16.60 -10.59
CA ALA A 732 -30.89 15.84 -9.45
C ALA A 732 -30.74 16.62 -8.13
N ARG A 733 -29.58 17.27 -7.92
CA ARG A 733 -29.32 18.10 -6.73
C ARG A 733 -30.21 19.35 -6.65
N LYS A 734 -30.64 19.91 -7.79
CA LYS A 734 -31.60 21.03 -7.82
C LYS A 734 -33.00 20.61 -7.41
N ILE A 735 -33.39 19.37 -7.72
CA ILE A 735 -34.69 18.79 -7.34
C ILE A 735 -34.66 18.38 -5.86
N ASP A 736 -33.58 17.73 -5.44
CA ASP A 736 -33.36 17.23 -4.08
C ASP A 736 -31.94 17.59 -3.61
N PRO A 737 -31.77 18.65 -2.80
CA PRO A 737 -30.48 19.04 -2.27
C PRO A 737 -29.80 17.95 -1.42
N ASP A 738 -30.59 17.07 -0.80
CA ASP A 738 -30.13 16.00 0.08
C ASP A 738 -30.00 14.65 -0.64
N THR A 739 -29.92 14.69 -1.97
CA THR A 739 -29.83 13.49 -2.80
C THR A 739 -28.63 12.60 -2.41
N THR A 740 -28.90 11.30 -2.31
CA THR A 740 -27.86 10.27 -2.08
C THR A 740 -27.13 9.85 -3.36
N ASN A 741 -27.55 10.41 -4.50
CA ASN A 741 -26.86 10.24 -5.76
C ASN A 741 -25.47 10.90 -5.71
N TRP A 742 -24.57 10.44 -6.55
CA TRP A 742 -23.22 10.99 -6.62
C TRP A 742 -22.67 10.97 -8.04
N TYR A 743 -21.77 11.91 -8.32
CA TYR A 743 -20.99 12.02 -9.55
C TYR A 743 -19.54 12.35 -9.24
N TRP A 744 -18.64 11.68 -9.94
CA TRP A 744 -17.20 11.93 -9.91
C TRP A 744 -16.61 11.47 -11.25
N GLY A 745 -15.81 12.33 -11.87
CA GLY A 745 -15.19 12.12 -13.19
C GLY A 745 -13.95 11.21 -13.17
N GLY A 746 -13.48 10.83 -11.97
CA GLY A 746 -12.39 9.89 -11.81
C GLY A 746 -12.74 8.43 -12.14
N THR A 747 -11.73 7.57 -12.03
CA THR A 747 -11.85 6.13 -12.27
C THR A 747 -12.20 5.40 -10.99
N LEU A 748 -13.42 4.87 -10.91
CA LEU A 748 -13.84 3.91 -9.87
C LEU A 748 -13.73 2.48 -10.40
N ARG A 749 -12.91 1.65 -9.74
CA ARG A 749 -12.83 0.20 -9.96
C ARG A 749 -13.35 -0.54 -8.73
N ILE A 750 -14.20 -1.54 -8.95
CA ILE A 750 -14.62 -2.46 -7.89
C ILE A 750 -14.12 -3.83 -8.34
N ILE A 751 -13.21 -4.41 -7.57
CA ILE A 751 -12.57 -5.68 -7.87
C ILE A 751 -12.85 -6.66 -6.74
N ASP A 752 -12.99 -7.94 -7.08
CA ASP A 752 -13.06 -9.01 -6.10
C ASP A 752 -11.64 -9.39 -5.69
N SER A 753 -11.38 -9.48 -4.38
CA SER A 753 -10.09 -9.98 -3.90
C SER A 753 -9.92 -11.42 -4.38
N GLN A 754 -8.78 -11.70 -5.03
CA GLN A 754 -8.40 -13.04 -5.49
C GLN A 754 -7.89 -13.93 -4.37
#